data_AF-A0A1B9LHV8-F1
#
_entry.id   AF-A0A1B9LHV8-F1
#
_cell.length_a   1.000
_cell.length_b   1.000
_cell.length_c   1.000
_cell.angle_alpha   90.00
_cell.angle_beta   90.00
_cell.angle_gamma   90.00
#
_symmetry.space_group_name_H-M   'P 1'
#
loop_
_entity.id
_entity.type
_entity.pdbx_description
1 polymer ?
#
loop_
_entity_poly.entity_id
_entity_poly.type
_entity_poly.pdbx_seq_one_letter_code
_entity_poly.pdbx_strand_id
1 'polypeptide(L)'
;MLSSLSLLDEKWIPVIHFDGHHSKIKPSELIDETISDIAYFRSDFQGAAYQFLIGLLQTTFSPEDLDQWQEYWREGIEQSELDKAFTQAQVAMQFGATKPAFMQDFAKLNGNTVAISALLVEAPGENAIKKNTDHFIKRDFVKAICPHCAVISLFTLQTNAPSGGQGHRVSLRGGGPITTLIMPALNTATPLWKKLWLNVMPLDKKERPSKFDESVFPWLAPTQTSEPPKNLSVFPLQANYCQAFWGMPRRIELDFEHTEQGACDLCGETSSQLIKQYQTKNYGIQYQNWIHPLTPYRKDNKTGASIPIKGQPGGLAYRDWLGMVINTNDTQSAEIVSAHYHRRFKSTEKYGLWCFGYDFDNMKARCWYEHAFPVIPALAEPDSDLEDLISLSLALAKEALTLLREAMSAINRQSSAVDMAYWQETEPAFYQFVNQLIEEKDNANGRLTCLSAWANSLRNYITQTFDKNAFANPDERIIAEIKISAREKLHTDFNKLKQVKKIKNYPVVLLANMENNMSDDFIKKQIILNESHKKCINEWFALLQERSCIFNGKIYNGLKLRAEFRRASSLDEVRCQEGYWILADAFFAKDNGLAENTVHHQALTLFVAVAIYAKANNSNASFASQLSEKVRGGEHNFLSKPNFEQLQASETDEEFCRRLIRAIKLRGANGVNLFSLADSIFLWVQDEHDRLQNLPANPDPFKRNSVRWAMDYYSTKKTSKE
;
A
#
# COMPACT_ATOMS: atom_id res chain seq x y z
N MET A 1 50.91 -9.71 -19.59
CA MET A 1 49.91 -9.68 -20.68
C MET A 1 48.71 -8.93 -20.14
N LEU A 2 48.28 -7.84 -20.78
CA LEU A 2 47.04 -7.15 -20.40
C LEU A 2 45.89 -8.13 -20.65
N SER A 3 45.15 -8.47 -19.60
CA SER A 3 44.05 -9.44 -19.68
C SER A 3 42.86 -8.82 -20.41
N SER A 4 42.47 -9.47 -21.49
CA SER A 4 41.17 -9.25 -22.14
C SER A 4 40.29 -10.43 -21.77
N LEU A 5 39.06 -10.15 -21.35
CA LEU A 5 38.03 -11.09 -20.99
C LEU A 5 36.98 -11.11 -22.11
N SER A 6 36.74 -12.27 -22.73
CA SER A 6 35.63 -12.44 -23.66
C SER A 6 34.37 -12.80 -22.87
N LEU A 7 33.36 -11.93 -22.87
CA LEU A 7 32.12 -12.13 -22.09
C LEU A 7 31.25 -13.27 -22.63
N LEU A 8 31.52 -13.74 -23.86
CA LEU A 8 30.80 -14.85 -24.49
C LEU A 8 31.44 -16.21 -24.25
N ASP A 9 32.75 -16.23 -23.98
CA ASP A 9 33.53 -17.47 -23.85
C ASP A 9 33.86 -17.80 -22.39
N GLU A 10 33.96 -16.78 -21.52
CA GLU A 10 34.23 -16.98 -20.09
C GLU A 10 32.97 -17.39 -19.31
N LYS A 11 33.15 -18.29 -18.34
CA LYS A 11 32.12 -18.61 -17.34
C LYS A 11 32.08 -17.56 -16.23
N TRP A 12 31.28 -16.51 -16.41
CA TRP A 12 31.22 -15.40 -15.47
C TRP A 12 29.85 -15.18 -14.82
N ILE A 13 28.78 -15.77 -15.36
CA ILE A 13 27.41 -15.57 -14.87
C ILE A 13 27.10 -16.62 -13.79
N PRO A 14 26.88 -16.23 -12.52
CA PRO A 14 26.53 -17.17 -11.47
C PRO A 14 25.09 -17.67 -11.65
N VAL A 15 24.88 -18.97 -11.48
CA VAL A 15 23.56 -19.60 -11.58
C VAL A 15 23.33 -20.56 -10.40
N ILE A 16 22.06 -20.89 -10.18
CA ILE A 16 21.62 -21.92 -9.24
C ILE A 16 20.81 -22.98 -9.99
N HIS A 17 21.12 -24.24 -9.72
CA HIS A 17 20.45 -25.40 -10.32
C HIS A 17 19.25 -25.85 -9.47
N PHE A 18 18.37 -26.67 -10.04
CA PHE A 18 17.18 -27.16 -9.32
C PHE A 18 17.49 -28.01 -8.08
N ASP A 19 18.68 -28.59 -7.98
CA ASP A 19 19.16 -29.32 -6.80
C ASP A 19 19.79 -28.39 -5.72
N GLY A 20 19.84 -27.08 -5.98
CA GLY A 20 20.36 -26.06 -5.08
C GLY A 20 21.86 -25.79 -5.19
N HIS A 21 22.62 -26.49 -6.04
CA HIS A 21 24.04 -26.18 -6.21
C HIS A 21 24.25 -24.91 -7.06
N HIS A 22 25.36 -24.22 -6.81
CA HIS A 22 25.75 -23.01 -7.53
C HIS A 22 26.89 -23.31 -8.51
N SER A 23 26.84 -22.71 -9.69
CA SER A 23 27.91 -22.78 -10.69
C SER A 23 28.05 -21.46 -11.44
N LYS A 24 28.99 -21.39 -12.38
CA LYS A 24 29.10 -20.29 -13.35
C LYS A 24 28.98 -20.83 -14.75
N ILE A 25 28.28 -20.06 -15.58
CA ILE A 25 28.10 -20.36 -17.00
C ILE A 25 28.65 -19.24 -17.87
N LYS A 26 29.05 -19.60 -19.09
CA LYS A 26 29.14 -18.62 -20.18
C LYS A 26 27.73 -18.37 -20.74
N PRO A 27 27.46 -17.24 -21.41
CA PRO A 27 26.09 -16.92 -21.85
C PRO A 27 25.40 -18.01 -22.67
N SER A 28 26.10 -18.72 -23.57
CA SER A 28 25.45 -19.74 -24.42
C SER A 28 25.04 -21.00 -23.67
N GLU A 29 25.59 -21.26 -22.48
CA GLU A 29 25.21 -22.40 -21.62
C GLU A 29 23.88 -22.16 -20.87
N LEU A 30 23.20 -21.02 -21.10
CA LEU A 30 21.91 -20.71 -20.46
C LEU A 30 20.81 -21.74 -20.73
N ILE A 31 20.95 -22.54 -21.79
CA ILE A 31 19.99 -23.57 -22.26
C ILE A 31 20.01 -24.86 -21.43
N ASP A 32 20.95 -24.99 -20.48
CA ASP A 32 20.98 -26.13 -19.57
C ASP A 32 19.67 -26.21 -18.75
N GLU A 33 18.91 -27.28 -19.00
CA GLU A 33 17.62 -27.59 -18.39
C GLU A 33 17.68 -27.77 -16.87
N THR A 34 18.88 -28.00 -16.31
CA THR A 34 19.09 -28.14 -14.87
C THR A 34 19.19 -26.80 -14.14
N ILE A 35 19.41 -25.70 -14.88
CA ILE A 35 19.55 -24.37 -14.31
C ILE A 35 18.18 -23.82 -13.94
N SER A 36 18.00 -23.53 -12.65
CA SER A 36 16.77 -22.94 -12.13
C SER A 36 16.74 -21.43 -12.38
N ASP A 37 17.79 -20.71 -11.99
CA ASP A 37 17.83 -19.24 -12.07
C ASP A 37 19.27 -18.69 -12.07
N ILE A 38 19.42 -17.39 -12.34
CA ILE A 38 20.66 -16.63 -12.08
C ILE A 38 20.81 -16.47 -10.56
N ALA A 39 22.05 -16.41 -10.07
CA ALA A 39 22.35 -16.37 -8.64
C ALA A 39 23.22 -15.18 -8.23
N TYR A 40 22.85 -13.96 -8.65
CA TYR A 40 23.54 -12.76 -8.15
C TYR A 40 23.12 -12.45 -6.70
N PHE A 41 24.09 -12.08 -5.88
CA PHE A 41 23.90 -11.75 -4.45
C PHE A 41 23.18 -10.41 -4.21
N ARG A 42 22.92 -9.63 -5.26
CA ARG A 42 22.14 -8.37 -5.21
C ARG A 42 20.99 -8.43 -6.20
N SER A 43 19.81 -7.95 -5.79
CA SER A 43 18.62 -7.90 -6.64
C SER A 43 18.79 -7.02 -7.88
N ASP A 44 19.53 -5.90 -7.78
CA ASP A 44 19.77 -5.03 -8.93
C ASP A 44 20.65 -5.71 -9.99
N PHE A 45 21.65 -6.49 -9.55
CA PHE A 45 22.47 -7.31 -10.43
C PHE A 45 21.68 -8.48 -11.03
N GLN A 46 20.78 -9.09 -10.26
CA GLN A 46 19.86 -10.12 -10.77
C GLN A 46 19.01 -9.56 -11.94
N GLY A 47 18.34 -8.43 -11.72
CA GLY A 47 17.53 -7.78 -12.75
C GLY A 47 18.37 -7.27 -13.94
N ALA A 48 19.59 -6.82 -13.71
CA ALA A 48 20.52 -6.42 -14.77
C ALA A 48 21.01 -7.61 -15.59
N ALA A 49 21.29 -8.76 -14.97
CA ALA A 49 21.72 -9.96 -15.67
C ALA A 49 20.62 -10.53 -16.58
N TYR A 50 19.37 -10.52 -16.11
CA TYR A 50 18.22 -10.83 -16.96
C TYR A 50 18.15 -9.91 -18.18
N GLN A 51 18.27 -8.59 -17.98
CA GLN A 51 18.27 -7.63 -19.10
C GLN A 51 19.43 -7.84 -20.07
N PHE A 52 20.62 -8.17 -19.56
CA PHE A 52 21.80 -8.48 -20.38
C PHE A 52 21.55 -9.71 -21.26
N LEU A 53 21.08 -10.82 -20.68
CA LEU A 53 20.84 -12.07 -21.41
C LEU A 53 19.67 -11.96 -22.39
N ILE A 54 18.59 -11.28 -21.99
CA ILE A 54 17.47 -10.97 -22.90
C ILE A 54 17.96 -10.09 -24.04
N GLY A 55 18.73 -9.04 -23.76
CA GLY A 55 19.31 -8.16 -24.78
C GLY A 55 20.22 -8.93 -25.74
N LEU A 56 21.04 -9.85 -25.25
CA LEU A 56 21.91 -10.69 -26.08
C LEU A 56 21.08 -11.58 -27.00
N LEU A 57 20.14 -12.36 -26.45
CA LEU A 57 19.22 -13.19 -27.23
C LEU A 57 18.43 -12.37 -28.26
N GLN A 58 17.85 -11.24 -27.85
CA GLN A 58 17.08 -10.37 -28.74
C GLN A 58 17.93 -9.80 -29.89
N THR A 59 19.21 -9.54 -29.64
CA THR A 59 20.12 -8.94 -30.64
C THR A 59 20.66 -9.98 -31.62
N THR A 60 21.00 -11.19 -31.15
CA THR A 60 21.73 -12.19 -31.96
C THR A 60 20.89 -13.40 -32.36
N PHE A 61 19.79 -13.66 -31.67
CA PHE A 61 18.98 -14.88 -31.78
C PHE A 61 17.47 -14.59 -31.64
N SER A 62 17.00 -13.45 -32.18
CA SER A 62 15.56 -13.17 -32.21
C SER A 62 14.86 -14.12 -33.18
N PRO A 63 13.63 -14.58 -32.89
CA PRO A 63 12.85 -15.32 -33.86
C PRO A 63 12.37 -14.43 -35.02
N GLU A 64 12.05 -15.03 -36.15
CA GLU A 64 11.49 -14.37 -37.34
C GLU A 64 10.01 -14.04 -37.17
N ASP A 65 9.26 -14.95 -36.55
CA ASP A 65 7.84 -14.83 -36.32
C ASP A 65 7.43 -15.60 -35.06
N LEU A 66 6.12 -15.61 -34.81
CA LEU A 66 5.56 -16.32 -33.66
C LEU A 66 5.68 -17.84 -33.79
N ASP A 67 5.66 -18.39 -35.01
CA ASP A 67 5.72 -19.83 -35.23
C ASP A 67 7.10 -20.37 -34.85
N GLN A 68 8.17 -19.69 -35.29
CA GLN A 68 9.54 -20.01 -34.87
C GLN A 68 9.74 -19.79 -33.37
N TRP A 69 9.15 -18.73 -32.79
CA TRP A 69 9.18 -18.53 -31.34
C TRP A 69 8.59 -19.73 -30.59
N GLN A 70 7.46 -20.27 -31.07
CA GLN A 70 6.78 -21.43 -30.48
C GLN A 70 7.54 -22.74 -30.71
N GLU A 71 8.21 -22.90 -31.84
CA GLU A 71 9.09 -24.04 -32.13
C GLU A 71 10.18 -24.15 -31.06
N TYR A 72 10.99 -23.10 -30.87
CA TYR A 72 12.03 -23.08 -29.84
C TYR A 72 11.46 -23.27 -28.42
N TRP A 73 10.28 -22.71 -28.12
CA TRP A 73 9.64 -22.92 -26.82
C TRP A 73 9.28 -24.39 -26.54
N ARG A 74 8.84 -25.12 -27.57
CA ARG A 74 8.41 -26.53 -27.46
C ARG A 74 9.57 -27.51 -27.56
N GLU A 75 10.46 -27.30 -28.52
CA GLU A 75 11.49 -28.26 -28.90
C GLU A 75 12.82 -28.02 -28.16
N GLY A 76 13.00 -26.82 -27.59
CA GLY A 76 14.27 -26.39 -27.00
C GLY A 76 15.13 -25.64 -28.00
N ILE A 77 16.27 -25.14 -27.53
CA ILE A 77 17.28 -24.47 -28.36
C ILE A 77 18.54 -25.32 -28.29
N GLU A 78 19.16 -25.64 -29.43
CA GLU A 78 20.41 -26.39 -29.41
C GLU A 78 21.58 -25.51 -28.97
N GLN A 79 22.51 -26.09 -28.19
CA GLN A 79 23.73 -25.39 -27.75
C GLN A 79 24.52 -24.79 -28.92
N SER A 80 24.58 -25.53 -30.04
CA SER A 80 25.32 -25.15 -31.24
C SER A 80 24.74 -23.91 -31.93
N GLU A 81 23.41 -23.72 -31.84
CA GLU A 81 22.72 -22.56 -32.41
C GLU A 81 23.09 -21.28 -31.65
N LEU A 82 23.08 -21.32 -30.30
CA LEU A 82 23.46 -20.16 -29.49
C LEU A 82 24.94 -19.81 -29.61
N ASP A 83 25.83 -20.82 -29.60
CA ASP A 83 27.27 -20.59 -29.80
C ASP A 83 27.52 -19.87 -31.14
N LYS A 84 26.88 -20.33 -32.21
CA LYS A 84 26.96 -19.70 -33.54
C LYS A 84 26.35 -18.30 -33.55
N ALA A 85 25.18 -18.12 -32.94
CA ALA A 85 24.48 -16.85 -32.92
C ALA A 85 25.30 -15.76 -32.20
N PHE A 86 25.86 -16.10 -31.04
CA PHE A 86 26.60 -15.15 -30.20
C PHE A 86 27.95 -14.74 -30.81
N THR A 87 28.57 -15.59 -31.63
CA THR A 87 29.82 -15.30 -32.34
C THR A 87 29.77 -13.98 -33.11
N GLN A 88 28.58 -13.60 -33.62
CA GLN A 88 28.39 -12.35 -34.37
C GLN A 88 28.65 -11.09 -33.52
N ALA A 89 28.48 -11.16 -32.20
CA ALA A 89 28.70 -10.06 -31.26
C ALA A 89 30.07 -10.11 -30.55
N GLN A 90 30.95 -11.06 -30.91
CA GLN A 90 32.19 -11.33 -30.17
C GLN A 90 33.10 -10.11 -30.04
N VAL A 91 33.21 -9.30 -31.10
CA VAL A 91 34.03 -8.06 -31.08
C VAL A 91 33.50 -7.04 -30.07
N ALA A 92 32.17 -6.93 -29.93
CA ALA A 92 31.54 -6.03 -28.96
C ALA A 92 31.65 -6.54 -27.52
N MET A 93 31.74 -7.85 -27.32
CA MET A 93 31.70 -8.49 -26.01
C MET A 93 33.10 -8.75 -25.42
N GLN A 94 34.08 -7.91 -25.76
CA GLN A 94 35.41 -7.90 -25.16
C GLN A 94 35.46 -6.91 -23.99
N PHE A 95 35.99 -7.33 -22.84
CA PHE A 95 36.10 -6.50 -21.64
C PHE A 95 37.53 -6.53 -21.10
N GLY A 96 38.12 -5.36 -20.84
CA GLY A 96 39.50 -5.28 -20.36
C GLY A 96 40.15 -3.95 -20.68
N ALA A 97 41.48 -3.94 -20.65
CA ALA A 97 42.29 -2.77 -20.97
C ALA A 97 42.30 -2.43 -22.48
N THR A 98 42.10 -3.43 -23.34
CA THR A 98 42.13 -3.27 -24.80
C THR A 98 40.81 -2.71 -25.30
N LYS A 99 40.88 -1.66 -26.14
CA LYS A 99 39.71 -1.04 -26.78
C LYS A 99 39.45 -1.66 -28.17
N PRO A 100 38.19 -1.72 -28.65
CA PRO A 100 36.97 -1.34 -27.93
C PRO A 100 36.67 -2.29 -26.76
N ALA A 101 36.16 -1.75 -25.66
CA ALA A 101 35.85 -2.50 -24.45
C ALA A 101 34.37 -2.32 -24.09
N PHE A 102 33.72 -3.41 -23.70
CA PHE A 102 32.30 -3.49 -23.39
C PHE A 102 31.86 -2.33 -22.47
N MET A 103 30.94 -1.50 -23.00
CA MET A 103 30.31 -0.36 -22.33
C MET A 103 31.24 0.69 -21.70
N GLN A 104 32.48 0.76 -22.18
CA GLN A 104 33.47 1.78 -21.77
C GLN A 104 33.69 2.80 -22.87
N ASP A 105 34.22 3.97 -22.51
CA ASP A 105 34.59 5.01 -23.49
C ASP A 105 35.60 4.43 -24.51
N PHE A 106 35.39 4.74 -25.78
CA PHE A 106 36.19 4.20 -26.87
C PHE A 106 37.62 4.76 -26.85
N ALA A 107 37.76 6.06 -26.58
CA ALA A 107 39.04 6.71 -26.45
C ALA A 107 39.53 6.65 -25.00
N LYS A 108 40.85 6.78 -24.81
CA LYS A 108 41.40 6.97 -23.47
C LYS A 108 40.78 8.22 -22.85
N LEU A 109 40.13 8.04 -21.71
CA LEU A 109 39.42 9.09 -21.00
C LEU A 109 40.46 9.94 -20.25
N ASN A 110 40.23 11.24 -20.24
CA ASN A 110 40.92 12.17 -19.36
C ASN A 110 39.86 12.76 -18.43
N GLY A 111 39.47 11.96 -17.44
CA GLY A 111 38.37 12.26 -16.53
C GLY A 111 38.82 12.31 -15.07
N ASN A 112 37.85 12.40 -14.17
CA ASN A 112 38.11 12.29 -12.74
C ASN A 112 38.27 10.83 -12.36
N THR A 113 39.31 10.51 -11.58
CA THR A 113 39.48 9.18 -10.98
C THR A 113 38.58 9.06 -9.76
N VAL A 114 37.80 8.00 -9.70
CA VAL A 114 36.88 7.69 -8.59
C VAL A 114 37.05 6.24 -8.15
N ALA A 115 36.71 5.95 -6.90
CA ALA A 115 36.75 4.60 -6.36
C ALA A 115 35.77 3.67 -7.08
N ILE A 116 36.08 2.37 -7.17
CA ILE A 116 35.27 1.39 -7.89
C ILE A 116 33.86 1.22 -7.31
N SER A 117 33.68 1.49 -6.01
CA SER A 117 32.38 1.52 -5.35
C SER A 117 31.41 2.51 -5.99
N ALA A 118 31.89 3.57 -6.66
CA ALA A 118 31.04 4.53 -7.37
C ALA A 118 30.32 3.94 -8.61
N LEU A 119 30.65 2.71 -9.03
CA LEU A 119 29.82 1.97 -9.99
C LEU A 119 28.51 1.47 -9.38
N LEU A 120 28.48 1.30 -8.05
CA LEU A 120 27.29 0.85 -7.32
C LEU A 120 26.35 2.03 -7.13
N VAL A 121 25.08 1.82 -7.50
CA VAL A 121 24.07 2.88 -7.60
C VAL A 121 23.78 3.55 -6.25
N GLU A 122 23.91 2.79 -5.16
CA GLU A 122 23.70 3.26 -3.79
C GLU A 122 24.92 3.96 -3.18
N ALA A 123 26.11 3.87 -3.79
CA ALA A 123 27.32 4.42 -3.21
C ALA A 123 27.20 5.94 -3.01
N PRO A 124 27.63 6.47 -1.85
CA PRO A 124 27.43 7.88 -1.53
C PRO A 124 28.27 8.76 -2.44
N GLY A 125 27.62 9.71 -3.11
CA GLY A 125 28.31 10.74 -3.88
C GLY A 125 29.10 11.70 -2.99
N GLU A 126 29.99 12.50 -3.60
CA GLU A 126 30.89 13.43 -2.90
C GLU A 126 30.17 14.35 -1.90
N ASN A 127 29.02 14.89 -2.29
CA ASN A 127 28.21 15.75 -1.41
C ASN A 127 27.62 15.00 -0.22
N ALA A 128 27.24 13.74 -0.38
CA ALA A 128 26.70 12.94 0.71
C ALA A 128 27.79 12.68 1.76
N ILE A 129 29.01 12.38 1.31
CA ILE A 129 30.18 12.19 2.19
C ILE A 129 30.54 13.50 2.90
N LYS A 130 30.69 14.61 2.16
CA LYS A 130 31.06 15.92 2.71
C LYS A 130 30.06 16.44 3.75
N LYS A 131 28.76 16.21 3.51
CA LYS A 131 27.67 16.63 4.40
C LYS A 131 27.32 15.58 5.44
N ASN A 132 28.01 14.43 5.45
CA ASN A 132 27.75 13.30 6.34
C ASN A 132 26.28 12.84 6.31
N THR A 133 25.66 12.80 5.13
CA THR A 133 24.25 12.38 4.96
C THR A 133 24.11 10.91 4.53
N ASP A 134 25.19 10.14 4.63
CA ASP A 134 25.32 8.74 4.23
C ASP A 134 25.20 7.75 5.41
N HIS A 135 24.46 8.12 6.47
CA HIS A 135 24.44 7.44 7.77
C HIS A 135 24.18 5.91 7.73
N PHE A 136 23.42 5.42 6.75
CA PHE A 136 23.05 4.00 6.65
C PHE A 136 23.95 3.18 5.72
N ILE A 137 24.87 3.83 5.00
CA ILE A 137 25.80 3.14 4.09
C ILE A 137 27.17 3.09 4.76
N LYS A 138 27.68 1.88 4.99
CA LYS A 138 29.04 1.72 5.51
C LYS A 138 30.03 2.24 4.48
N ARG A 139 30.86 3.21 4.85
CA ARG A 139 31.96 3.67 3.98
C ARG A 139 32.95 2.53 3.75
N ASP A 140 33.63 2.57 2.61
CA ASP A 140 34.64 1.61 2.20
C ASP A 140 34.16 0.14 2.19
N PHE A 141 32.85 -0.09 2.01
CA PHE A 141 32.25 -1.43 1.94
C PHE A 141 32.68 -2.20 0.68
N VAL A 142 33.15 -1.50 -0.35
CA VAL A 142 33.76 -2.06 -1.56
C VAL A 142 34.97 -1.19 -1.93
N LYS A 143 36.14 -1.81 -1.96
CA LYS A 143 37.43 -1.17 -2.30
C LYS A 143 38.00 -1.74 -3.60
N ALA A 144 37.82 -3.04 -3.85
CA ALA A 144 38.34 -3.70 -5.02
C ALA A 144 37.42 -4.86 -5.47
N ILE A 145 37.15 -4.97 -6.78
CA ILE A 145 36.24 -6.00 -7.32
C ILE A 145 36.88 -6.75 -8.49
N CYS A 146 36.51 -8.02 -8.68
CA CYS A 146 36.98 -8.82 -9.81
C CYS A 146 36.36 -8.36 -11.14
N PRO A 147 36.96 -8.73 -12.29
CA PRO A 147 36.44 -8.36 -13.61
C PRO A 147 34.97 -8.77 -13.84
N HIS A 148 34.53 -9.94 -13.34
CA HIS A 148 33.15 -10.41 -13.51
C HIS A 148 32.15 -9.49 -12.80
N CYS A 149 32.46 -9.09 -11.56
CA CYS A 149 31.64 -8.13 -10.82
C CYS A 149 31.68 -6.73 -11.46
N ALA A 150 32.81 -6.32 -12.04
CA ALA A 150 32.92 -5.04 -12.74
C ALA A 150 32.05 -4.98 -13.99
N VAL A 151 31.94 -6.08 -14.76
CA VAL A 151 31.05 -6.19 -15.93
C VAL A 151 29.60 -5.94 -15.54
N ILE A 152 29.07 -6.70 -14.57
CA ILE A 152 27.66 -6.55 -14.17
C ILE A 152 27.40 -5.20 -13.50
N SER A 153 28.35 -4.68 -12.72
CA SER A 153 28.22 -3.35 -12.10
C SER A 153 28.16 -2.25 -13.15
N LEU A 154 29.01 -2.32 -14.17
CA LEU A 154 29.03 -1.37 -15.28
C LEU A 154 27.72 -1.44 -16.08
N PHE A 155 27.26 -2.63 -16.46
CA PHE A 155 25.99 -2.80 -17.16
C PHE A 155 24.80 -2.28 -16.34
N THR A 156 24.75 -2.61 -15.05
CA THR A 156 23.71 -2.15 -14.11
C THR A 156 23.68 -0.63 -14.04
N LEU A 157 24.84 0.02 -13.91
CA LEU A 157 24.92 1.47 -13.87
C LEU A 157 24.49 2.10 -15.20
N GLN A 158 24.97 1.60 -16.34
CA GLN A 158 24.62 2.17 -17.65
C GLN A 158 23.13 2.05 -17.94
N THR A 159 22.52 0.89 -17.63
CA THR A 159 21.12 0.61 -17.92
C THR A 159 20.13 1.31 -16.98
N ASN A 160 20.56 1.65 -15.76
CA ASN A 160 19.72 2.30 -14.74
C ASN A 160 20.17 3.72 -14.36
N ALA A 161 21.18 4.28 -15.03
CA ALA A 161 21.90 5.50 -14.64
C ALA A 161 20.95 6.62 -14.16
N PRO A 162 21.06 7.07 -12.88
CA PRO A 162 20.27 8.18 -12.37
C PRO A 162 20.77 9.53 -12.91
N SER A 163 20.10 10.62 -12.53
CA SER A 163 20.70 11.95 -12.70
C SER A 163 22.02 11.99 -11.91
N GLY A 164 23.09 12.59 -12.43
CA GLY A 164 24.40 12.59 -11.76
C GLY A 164 24.98 13.98 -11.53
N GLY A 165 24.15 15.03 -11.55
CA GLY A 165 24.61 16.42 -11.58
C GLY A 165 24.96 16.90 -12.99
N GLN A 166 25.68 18.01 -13.09
CA GLN A 166 25.88 18.72 -14.36
C GLN A 166 26.60 17.85 -15.42
N GLY A 167 25.91 17.62 -16.54
CA GLY A 167 26.43 16.89 -17.70
C GLY A 167 26.38 15.36 -17.58
N HIS A 168 26.06 14.79 -16.42
CA HIS A 168 25.95 13.34 -16.24
C HIS A 168 24.60 12.82 -16.78
N ARG A 169 24.63 12.13 -17.93
CA ARG A 169 23.42 11.67 -18.64
C ARG A 169 22.76 10.45 -17.98
N VAL A 170 21.44 10.51 -17.88
CA VAL A 170 20.60 9.39 -17.39
C VAL A 170 20.59 8.24 -18.40
N SER A 171 20.08 7.07 -17.99
CA SER A 171 19.87 5.95 -18.91
C SER A 171 19.02 6.33 -20.12
N LEU A 172 19.10 5.51 -21.17
CA LEU A 172 18.25 5.64 -22.37
C LEU A 172 16.75 5.71 -22.03
N ARG A 173 16.35 5.09 -20.91
CA ARG A 173 14.98 5.05 -20.38
C ARG A 173 14.74 6.08 -19.27
N GLY A 174 15.66 7.03 -19.06
CA GLY A 174 15.65 7.96 -17.92
C GLY A 174 16.28 7.38 -16.65
N GLY A 175 16.27 8.14 -15.55
CA GLY A 175 16.80 7.66 -14.26
C GLY A 175 15.81 6.78 -13.53
N GLY A 176 16.19 5.53 -13.22
CA GLY A 176 15.37 4.55 -12.49
C GLY A 176 14.14 4.05 -13.23
N PRO A 177 14.24 3.62 -14.50
CA PRO A 177 13.11 3.05 -15.22
C PRO A 177 12.63 1.76 -14.56
N ILE A 178 11.33 1.47 -14.63
CA ILE A 178 10.80 0.14 -14.33
C ILE A 178 11.09 -0.76 -15.52
N THR A 179 11.66 -1.93 -15.23
CA THR A 179 11.75 -3.06 -16.15
C THR A 179 10.63 -4.03 -15.80
N THR A 180 9.94 -4.57 -16.81
CA THR A 180 8.82 -5.49 -16.67
C THR A 180 9.08 -6.73 -17.51
N LEU A 181 9.18 -7.88 -16.85
CA LEU A 181 9.43 -9.17 -17.47
C LEU A 181 8.23 -10.11 -17.28
N ILE A 182 7.91 -10.90 -18.29
CA ILE A 182 6.96 -12.02 -18.19
C ILE A 182 7.67 -13.19 -17.53
N MET A 183 7.06 -13.74 -16.48
CA MET A 183 7.57 -14.86 -15.70
C MET A 183 6.53 -15.98 -15.64
N PRO A 184 6.95 -17.26 -15.57
CA PRO A 184 6.04 -18.35 -15.25
C PRO A 184 5.49 -18.18 -13.83
N ALA A 185 4.38 -18.87 -13.52
CA ALA A 185 3.83 -18.87 -12.17
C ALA A 185 4.89 -19.29 -11.12
N LEU A 186 4.87 -18.58 -9.98
CA LEU A 186 5.68 -18.88 -8.81
C LEU A 186 5.59 -20.38 -8.47
N ASN A 187 6.74 -21.01 -8.24
CA ASN A 187 6.92 -22.44 -7.93
C ASN A 187 6.76 -23.42 -9.10
N THR A 188 6.65 -22.94 -10.34
CA THR A 188 6.83 -23.82 -11.50
C THR A 188 8.32 -24.10 -11.71
N ALA A 189 8.70 -25.37 -11.83
CA ALA A 189 10.07 -25.77 -12.16
C ALA A 189 10.37 -25.45 -13.64
N THR A 190 10.55 -24.17 -13.94
CA THR A 190 10.84 -23.66 -15.30
C THR A 190 12.33 -23.31 -15.41
N PRO A 191 13.08 -23.91 -16.35
CA PRO A 191 14.48 -23.61 -16.56
C PRO A 191 14.73 -22.14 -16.90
N LEU A 192 15.94 -21.65 -16.59
CA LEU A 192 16.34 -20.27 -16.82
C LEU A 192 16.11 -19.81 -18.27
N TRP A 193 16.49 -20.61 -19.27
CA TRP A 193 16.33 -20.21 -20.66
C TRP A 193 14.87 -19.97 -21.05
N LYS A 194 13.90 -20.73 -20.51
CA LYS A 194 12.47 -20.50 -20.76
C LYS A 194 12.00 -19.20 -20.12
N LYS A 195 12.49 -18.87 -18.91
CA LYS A 195 12.23 -17.57 -18.27
C LYS A 195 12.75 -16.41 -19.13
N LEU A 196 13.93 -16.56 -19.72
CA LEU A 196 14.52 -15.57 -20.62
C LEU A 196 13.78 -15.49 -21.97
N TRP A 197 13.42 -16.64 -22.56
CA TRP A 197 12.75 -16.72 -23.87
C TRP A 197 11.34 -16.13 -23.85
N LEU A 198 10.64 -16.22 -22.71
CA LEU A 198 9.39 -15.47 -22.48
C LEU A 198 9.56 -13.96 -22.70
N ASN A 199 10.78 -13.45 -22.64
CA ASN A 199 11.11 -12.05 -22.78
C ASN A 199 11.85 -11.70 -24.08
N VAL A 200 11.88 -12.62 -25.05
CA VAL A 200 12.38 -12.39 -26.43
C VAL A 200 11.18 -12.30 -27.38
N MET A 201 11.21 -11.35 -28.32
CA MET A 201 10.15 -11.12 -29.31
C MET A 201 10.66 -11.38 -30.73
N PRO A 202 9.78 -11.80 -31.66
CA PRO A 202 10.10 -11.73 -33.07
C PRO A 202 10.50 -10.31 -33.48
N LEU A 203 11.47 -10.19 -34.38
CA LEU A 203 11.87 -8.89 -34.95
C LEU A 203 11.63 -8.88 -36.46
N ASP A 204 11.09 -7.76 -36.94
CA ASP A 204 10.98 -7.53 -38.38
C ASP A 204 12.37 -7.40 -39.02
N LYS A 205 12.47 -7.66 -40.33
CA LYS A 205 13.73 -7.56 -41.08
C LYS A 205 14.46 -6.21 -40.96
N LYS A 206 13.74 -5.12 -40.69
CA LYS A 206 14.32 -3.78 -40.50
C LYS A 206 14.86 -3.55 -39.09
N GLU A 207 14.31 -4.26 -38.11
CA GLU A 207 14.71 -4.15 -36.71
C GLU A 207 15.90 -5.05 -36.41
N ARG A 208 15.92 -6.25 -37.01
CA ARG A 208 17.03 -7.20 -36.85
C ARG A 208 18.35 -6.57 -37.36
N PRO A 209 19.44 -6.66 -36.58
CA PRO A 209 20.75 -6.22 -37.03
C PRO A 209 21.20 -6.94 -38.30
N SER A 210 21.58 -6.20 -39.34
CA SER A 210 22.30 -6.76 -40.50
C SER A 210 23.81 -6.82 -40.27
N LYS A 211 24.31 -6.00 -39.33
CA LYS A 211 25.69 -5.92 -38.86
C LYS A 211 25.68 -5.65 -37.36
N PHE A 212 26.72 -6.12 -36.68
CA PHE A 212 26.92 -6.00 -35.24
C PHE A 212 27.97 -4.92 -34.95
N ASP A 213 27.65 -3.69 -35.37
CA ASP A 213 28.54 -2.52 -35.34
C ASP A 213 28.07 -1.47 -34.32
N GLU A 214 28.57 -0.23 -34.41
CA GLU A 214 28.27 0.85 -33.47
C GLU A 214 26.80 1.29 -33.46
N SER A 215 26.03 0.95 -34.51
CA SER A 215 24.59 1.19 -34.55
C SER A 215 23.82 0.29 -33.59
N VAL A 216 24.43 -0.82 -33.15
CA VAL A 216 23.90 -1.75 -32.14
C VAL A 216 24.65 -1.54 -30.82
N PHE A 217 25.99 -1.50 -30.87
CA PHE A 217 26.88 -1.49 -29.71
C PHE A 217 27.69 -0.19 -29.64
N PRO A 218 27.28 0.80 -28.83
CA PRO A 218 27.81 2.18 -28.91
C PRO A 218 29.30 2.34 -28.63
N TRP A 219 29.92 1.36 -27.95
CA TRP A 219 31.34 1.37 -27.58
C TRP A 219 32.27 0.85 -28.69
N LEU A 220 31.74 0.48 -29.87
CA LEU A 220 32.54 0.04 -31.02
C LEU A 220 33.11 1.19 -31.86
N ALA A 221 32.67 2.43 -31.62
CA ALA A 221 33.15 3.62 -32.31
C ALA A 221 33.44 4.76 -31.32
N PRO A 222 34.14 5.84 -31.75
CA PRO A 222 34.35 7.02 -30.92
C PRO A 222 33.06 7.50 -30.24
N THR A 223 33.07 7.57 -28.91
CA THR A 223 31.88 7.84 -28.11
C THR A 223 31.25 9.19 -28.48
N GLN A 224 29.97 9.17 -28.88
CA GLN A 224 29.23 10.38 -29.18
C GLN A 224 28.98 11.20 -27.90
N THR A 225 29.53 12.41 -27.87
CA THR A 225 29.44 13.28 -26.69
C THR A 225 28.36 14.35 -26.85
N SER A 226 27.70 14.67 -25.76
CA SER A 226 26.72 15.76 -25.68
C SER A 226 27.33 17.06 -25.12
N GLU A 227 28.65 17.24 -25.31
CA GLU A 227 29.39 18.43 -24.89
C GLU A 227 28.95 19.67 -25.70
N PRO A 228 28.88 20.87 -25.08
CA PRO A 228 28.68 22.13 -25.81
C PRO A 228 29.83 22.42 -26.78
N PRO A 229 29.60 23.16 -27.89
CA PRO A 229 28.33 23.73 -28.31
C PRO A 229 27.43 22.76 -29.09
N LYS A 230 27.95 21.57 -29.47
CA LYS A 230 27.25 20.64 -30.37
C LYS A 230 25.98 20.05 -29.75
N ASN A 231 25.99 19.77 -28.43
CA ASN A 231 24.84 19.24 -27.68
C ASN A 231 24.13 18.05 -28.39
N LEU A 232 24.92 17.13 -28.97
CA LEU A 232 24.40 16.03 -29.77
C LEU A 232 23.50 15.12 -28.94
N SER A 233 22.40 14.67 -29.56
CA SER A 233 21.52 13.64 -29.04
C SER A 233 21.39 12.51 -30.08
N VAL A 234 21.23 11.29 -29.59
CA VAL A 234 21.00 10.10 -30.40
C VAL A 234 19.52 9.75 -30.35
N PHE A 235 18.90 9.71 -31.52
CA PHE A 235 17.49 9.35 -31.73
C PHE A 235 17.37 7.93 -32.29
N PRO A 236 16.23 7.24 -32.12
CA PRO A 236 16.06 5.85 -32.56
C PRO A 236 16.35 5.63 -34.05
N LEU A 237 16.00 6.59 -34.92
CA LEU A 237 16.22 6.49 -36.38
C LEU A 237 17.69 6.53 -36.80
N GLN A 238 18.60 6.87 -35.89
CA GLN A 238 20.04 6.94 -36.15
C GLN A 238 20.78 5.65 -35.76
N ALA A 239 20.04 4.62 -35.35
CA ALA A 239 20.54 3.44 -34.70
C ALA A 239 19.74 2.20 -35.09
N ASN A 240 20.26 1.02 -34.79
CA ASN A 240 19.47 -0.20 -34.83
C ASN A 240 18.53 -0.28 -33.62
N TYR A 241 17.36 -0.91 -33.79
CA TYR A 241 16.38 -1.15 -32.73
C TYR A 241 17.00 -1.77 -31.47
N CYS A 242 17.91 -2.74 -31.64
CA CYS A 242 18.54 -3.47 -30.54
C CYS A 242 19.47 -2.62 -29.68
N GLN A 243 19.88 -1.42 -30.13
CA GLN A 243 20.66 -0.51 -29.29
C GLN A 243 19.89 -0.06 -28.03
N ALA A 244 18.56 -0.22 -28.01
CA ALA A 244 17.75 0.01 -26.81
C ALA A 244 18.28 -0.79 -25.60
N PHE A 245 18.74 -2.03 -25.80
CA PHE A 245 19.28 -2.89 -24.75
C PHE A 245 20.72 -2.53 -24.33
N TRP A 246 21.43 -1.73 -25.13
CA TRP A 246 22.87 -1.49 -25.03
C TRP A 246 23.21 0.00 -24.81
N GLY A 247 22.28 0.77 -24.27
CA GLY A 247 22.48 2.19 -23.97
C GLY A 247 23.71 2.43 -23.09
N MET A 248 24.57 3.37 -23.49
CA MET A 248 25.84 3.68 -22.82
C MET A 248 25.93 5.19 -22.49
N PRO A 249 25.06 5.71 -21.61
CA PRO A 249 24.99 7.14 -21.30
C PRO A 249 26.19 7.69 -20.52
N ARG A 250 26.85 6.88 -19.69
CA ARG A 250 28.01 7.27 -18.87
C ARG A 250 29.31 7.01 -19.62
N ARG A 251 30.23 7.96 -19.54
CA ARG A 251 31.59 7.80 -20.05
C ARG A 251 32.47 7.29 -18.92
N ILE A 252 32.85 6.02 -19.02
CA ILE A 252 33.56 5.28 -17.98
C ILE A 252 34.73 4.56 -18.63
N GLU A 253 35.88 4.59 -17.98
CA GLU A 253 37.04 3.77 -18.32
C GLU A 253 37.61 3.15 -17.05
N LEU A 254 37.59 1.82 -16.97
CA LEU A 254 38.09 1.09 -15.81
C LEU A 254 39.63 1.05 -15.80
N ASP A 255 40.22 1.16 -14.61
CA ASP A 255 41.67 1.12 -14.46
C ASP A 255 42.18 -0.31 -14.30
N PHE A 256 42.70 -0.86 -15.39
CA PHE A 256 43.38 -2.17 -15.42
C PHE A 256 44.90 -2.08 -15.21
N GLU A 257 45.47 -0.87 -15.14
CA GLU A 257 46.90 -0.64 -14.91
C GLU A 257 47.26 -0.80 -13.42
N HIS A 258 46.36 -0.36 -12.51
CA HIS A 258 46.58 -0.36 -11.06
C HIS A 258 45.72 -1.41 -10.32
N THR A 259 45.82 -2.66 -10.75
CA THR A 259 45.10 -3.79 -10.14
C THR A 259 45.87 -4.42 -8.96
N GLU A 260 45.18 -5.21 -8.14
CA GLU A 260 45.79 -6.01 -7.08
C GLU A 260 45.25 -7.45 -7.04
N GLN A 261 45.94 -8.34 -6.33
CA GLN A 261 45.49 -9.71 -6.12
C GLN A 261 44.80 -9.83 -4.76
N GLY A 262 43.71 -10.59 -4.68
CA GLY A 262 42.99 -10.79 -3.42
C GLY A 262 41.59 -11.36 -3.63
N ALA A 263 40.75 -11.26 -2.60
CA ALA A 263 39.34 -11.59 -2.68
C ALA A 263 38.52 -10.39 -3.15
N CYS A 264 37.56 -10.61 -4.04
CA CYS A 264 36.60 -9.60 -4.49
C CYS A 264 35.67 -9.20 -3.35
N ASP A 265 35.54 -7.90 -3.07
CA ASP A 265 34.65 -7.41 -2.00
C ASP A 265 33.16 -7.68 -2.27
N LEU A 266 32.80 -7.99 -3.52
CA LEU A 266 31.43 -8.23 -3.95
C LEU A 266 31.05 -9.71 -3.93
N CYS A 267 31.76 -10.57 -4.68
CA CYS A 267 31.43 -12.00 -4.75
C CYS A 267 32.27 -12.88 -3.81
N GLY A 268 33.30 -12.34 -3.15
CA GLY A 268 34.21 -13.10 -2.28
C GLY A 268 35.24 -13.97 -3.00
N GLU A 269 35.15 -14.13 -4.32
CA GLU A 269 36.09 -14.97 -5.07
C GLU A 269 37.48 -14.35 -5.20
N THR A 270 38.50 -15.21 -5.22
CA THR A 270 39.87 -14.78 -5.44
C THR A 270 40.09 -14.38 -6.90
N SER A 271 40.73 -13.24 -7.11
CA SER A 271 41.10 -12.75 -8.44
C SER A 271 42.54 -12.25 -8.43
N SER A 272 43.24 -12.47 -9.54
CA SER A 272 44.57 -11.91 -9.78
C SER A 272 44.54 -10.43 -10.21
N GLN A 273 43.35 -9.87 -10.47
CA GLN A 273 43.19 -8.53 -11.03
C GLN A 273 41.94 -7.84 -10.49
N LEU A 274 41.98 -7.47 -9.22
CA LEU A 274 40.98 -6.64 -8.60
C LEU A 274 41.12 -5.18 -9.06
N ILE A 275 40.03 -4.62 -9.55
CA ILE A 275 39.91 -3.24 -10.03
C ILE A 275 39.49 -2.37 -8.84
N LYS A 276 40.24 -1.31 -8.58
CA LYS A 276 40.03 -0.40 -7.43
C LYS A 276 39.41 0.94 -7.77
N GLN A 277 39.55 1.36 -9.01
CA GLN A 277 39.17 2.70 -9.45
C GLN A 277 38.85 2.71 -10.94
N TYR A 278 38.24 3.81 -11.37
CA TYR A 278 37.97 4.07 -12.77
C TYR A 278 37.98 5.58 -13.04
N GLN A 279 38.14 5.95 -14.31
CA GLN A 279 37.95 7.31 -14.76
C GLN A 279 36.53 7.53 -15.25
N THR A 280 35.95 8.68 -14.92
CA THR A 280 34.64 9.12 -15.42
C THR A 280 34.69 10.54 -15.95
N LYS A 281 33.92 10.81 -17.00
CA LYS A 281 33.72 12.16 -17.55
C LYS A 281 32.24 12.43 -17.79
N ASN A 282 31.83 13.69 -17.61
CA ASN A 282 30.48 14.12 -17.92
C ASN A 282 30.25 14.22 -19.45
N TYR A 283 29.01 14.52 -19.84
CA TYR A 283 28.56 14.71 -21.22
C TYR A 283 28.71 13.49 -22.14
N GLY A 284 28.34 12.30 -21.63
CA GLY A 284 28.19 11.10 -22.44
C GLY A 284 27.03 11.16 -23.44
N ILE A 285 26.63 9.99 -23.94
CA ILE A 285 25.58 9.88 -24.96
C ILE A 285 24.25 10.37 -24.38
N GLN A 286 23.60 11.31 -25.08
CA GLN A 286 22.28 11.80 -24.73
C GLN A 286 21.24 11.13 -25.61
N TYR A 287 20.47 10.20 -25.05
CA TYR A 287 19.38 9.54 -25.76
C TYR A 287 18.09 10.36 -25.66
N GLN A 288 17.36 10.47 -26.78
CA GLN A 288 16.06 11.16 -26.83
C GLN A 288 15.04 10.38 -27.64
N ASN A 289 13.79 10.34 -27.15
CA ASN A 289 12.64 9.72 -27.81
C ASN A 289 12.76 8.21 -28.06
N TRP A 290 13.52 7.50 -27.22
CA TRP A 290 13.64 6.05 -27.30
C TRP A 290 12.50 5.34 -26.59
N ILE A 291 12.04 4.24 -27.19
CA ILE A 291 11.13 3.27 -26.60
C ILE A 291 11.89 1.96 -26.44
N HIS A 292 11.97 1.50 -25.20
CA HIS A 292 12.58 0.25 -24.79
C HIS A 292 11.50 -0.82 -24.55
N PRO A 293 11.64 -2.04 -25.11
CA PRO A 293 10.59 -3.07 -25.10
C PRO A 293 10.27 -3.63 -23.73
N LEU A 294 11.24 -3.62 -22.80
CA LEU A 294 11.06 -4.12 -21.43
C LEU A 294 10.52 -3.08 -20.43
N THR A 295 10.13 -1.88 -20.88
CA THR A 295 9.72 -0.79 -19.98
C THR A 295 8.30 -0.34 -20.30
N PRO A 296 7.44 -0.13 -19.31
CA PRO A 296 6.12 0.46 -19.54
C PRO A 296 6.20 1.99 -19.61
N TYR A 297 5.26 2.61 -20.31
CA TYR A 297 5.21 4.06 -20.57
C TYR A 297 3.87 4.64 -20.16
N ARG A 298 3.87 5.88 -19.68
CA ARG A 298 2.64 6.67 -19.50
C ARG A 298 2.63 7.82 -20.50
N LYS A 299 1.45 8.22 -20.97
CA LYS A 299 1.30 9.42 -21.78
C LYS A 299 1.35 10.66 -20.89
N ASP A 300 2.12 11.65 -21.33
CA ASP A 300 2.14 12.95 -20.68
C ASP A 300 0.90 13.76 -21.04
N ASN A 301 0.14 14.22 -20.04
CA ASN A 301 -1.11 14.93 -20.27
C ASN A 301 -0.95 16.29 -20.97
N LYS A 302 0.26 16.88 -20.98
CA LYS A 302 0.51 18.20 -21.58
C LYS A 302 1.04 18.09 -23.01
N THR A 303 1.95 17.15 -23.23
CA THR A 303 2.71 17.02 -24.48
C THR A 303 2.27 15.82 -25.31
N GLY A 304 1.56 14.86 -24.73
CA GLY A 304 1.21 13.58 -25.36
C GLY A 304 2.39 12.61 -25.51
N ALA A 305 3.58 12.99 -25.04
CA ALA A 305 4.78 12.17 -25.18
C ALA A 305 4.73 10.93 -24.28
N SER A 306 5.27 9.80 -24.76
CA SER A 306 5.46 8.59 -23.96
C SER A 306 6.62 8.77 -22.98
N ILE A 307 6.33 8.75 -21.69
CA ILE A 307 7.31 8.86 -20.61
C ILE A 307 7.49 7.50 -19.95
N PRO A 308 8.73 6.98 -19.84
CA PRO A 308 9.01 5.77 -19.07
C PRO A 308 8.45 5.85 -17.65
N ILE A 309 7.78 4.79 -17.21
CA ILE A 309 7.41 4.64 -15.80
C ILE A 309 8.68 4.33 -15.01
N LYS A 310 8.84 5.02 -13.88
CA LYS A 310 10.03 4.99 -13.04
C LYS A 310 9.70 4.46 -11.65
N GLY A 311 10.70 3.98 -10.93
CA GLY A 311 10.57 3.74 -9.50
C GLY A 311 10.11 5.01 -8.77
N GLN A 312 9.18 4.83 -7.83
CA GLN A 312 8.60 5.89 -7.02
C GLN A 312 8.66 5.46 -5.55
N PRO A 313 8.59 6.41 -4.60
CA PRO A 313 8.59 6.05 -3.18
C PRO A 313 7.33 5.25 -2.85
N GLY A 314 7.51 4.11 -2.18
CA GLY A 314 6.46 3.12 -1.92
C GLY A 314 6.28 2.06 -3.02
N GLY A 315 7.04 2.14 -4.13
CA GLY A 315 6.97 1.16 -5.22
C GLY A 315 5.66 1.21 -6.01
N LEU A 316 5.47 0.19 -6.85
CA LEU A 316 4.21 -0.08 -7.54
C LEU A 316 3.21 -0.74 -6.57
N ALA A 317 1.93 -0.61 -6.86
CA ALA A 317 0.86 -1.34 -6.15
C ALA A 317 -0.19 -1.84 -7.13
N TYR A 318 -1.19 -2.59 -6.66
CA TYR A 318 -2.29 -3.05 -7.50
C TYR A 318 -3.05 -1.92 -8.24
N ARG A 319 -2.93 -0.66 -7.79
CA ARG A 319 -3.45 0.52 -8.50
C ARG A 319 -2.79 0.79 -9.87
N ASP A 320 -1.56 0.29 -10.02
CA ASP A 320 -0.70 0.43 -11.19
C ASP A 320 -0.78 -0.83 -12.08
N TRP A 321 -1.20 -1.97 -11.50
CA TRP A 321 -1.27 -3.29 -12.12
C TRP A 321 -1.89 -3.29 -13.51
N LEU A 322 -3.08 -2.71 -13.68
CA LEU A 322 -3.82 -2.77 -14.95
C LEU A 322 -3.01 -2.18 -16.12
N GLY A 323 -2.34 -1.05 -15.91
CA GLY A 323 -1.48 -0.43 -16.92
C GLY A 323 -0.14 -1.15 -17.14
N MET A 324 0.24 -2.07 -16.24
CA MET A 324 1.42 -2.91 -16.44
C MET A 324 1.09 -4.15 -17.29
N VAL A 325 -0.13 -4.69 -17.14
CA VAL A 325 -0.55 -5.92 -17.85
C VAL A 325 -1.19 -5.66 -19.20
N ILE A 326 -1.89 -4.54 -19.39
CA ILE A 326 -2.51 -4.21 -20.67
C ILE A 326 -2.28 -2.75 -21.04
N ASN A 327 -2.50 -2.42 -22.31
CA ASN A 327 -2.51 -1.03 -22.76
C ASN A 327 -3.86 -0.40 -22.38
N THR A 328 -3.80 0.69 -21.63
CA THR A 328 -4.95 1.51 -21.24
C THR A 328 -4.86 2.86 -21.98
N ASN A 329 -5.86 3.72 -21.81
CA ASN A 329 -5.85 5.07 -22.41
C ASN A 329 -4.60 5.89 -22.06
N ASP A 330 -4.17 5.81 -20.79
CA ASP A 330 -3.10 6.63 -20.22
C ASP A 330 -1.75 5.90 -20.15
N THR A 331 -1.74 4.57 -20.12
CA THR A 331 -0.55 3.74 -19.89
C THR A 331 -0.39 2.68 -20.97
N GLN A 332 0.81 2.59 -21.53
CA GLN A 332 1.26 1.51 -22.39
C GLN A 332 2.08 0.53 -21.55
N SER A 333 1.65 -0.73 -21.54
CA SER A 333 2.45 -1.84 -20.99
C SER A 333 3.79 -1.94 -21.72
N ALA A 334 4.74 -2.67 -21.12
CA ALA A 334 5.96 -3.01 -21.84
C ALA A 334 5.61 -3.82 -23.11
N GLU A 335 6.32 -3.58 -24.21
CA GLU A 335 6.04 -4.21 -25.51
C GLU A 335 6.02 -5.74 -25.40
N ILE A 336 6.92 -6.29 -24.58
CA ILE A 336 7.00 -7.74 -24.30
C ILE A 336 5.73 -8.32 -23.67
N VAL A 337 5.03 -7.52 -22.87
CA VAL A 337 3.77 -7.92 -22.22
C VAL A 337 2.66 -7.98 -23.26
N SER A 338 2.58 -6.97 -24.13
CA SER A 338 1.63 -6.97 -25.26
C SER A 338 1.90 -8.16 -26.20
N ALA A 339 3.18 -8.43 -26.52
CA ALA A 339 3.57 -9.56 -27.36
C ALA A 339 3.20 -10.93 -26.75
N HIS A 340 3.25 -11.06 -25.41
CA HIS A 340 2.88 -12.31 -24.73
C HIS A 340 1.43 -12.74 -25.01
N TYR A 341 0.48 -11.81 -25.05
CA TYR A 341 -0.93 -12.14 -25.35
C TYR A 341 -1.13 -12.71 -26.75
N HIS A 342 -0.29 -12.33 -27.71
CA HIS A 342 -0.33 -12.88 -29.06
C HIS A 342 0.19 -14.31 -29.15
N ARG A 343 0.89 -14.83 -28.12
CA ARG A 343 1.44 -16.19 -28.11
C ARG A 343 0.38 -17.29 -27.94
N ARG A 344 -0.83 -16.94 -27.51
CA ARG A 344 -2.00 -17.84 -27.37
C ARG A 344 -1.70 -19.10 -26.54
N PHE A 345 -1.00 -18.93 -25.41
CA PHE A 345 -0.84 -20.00 -24.44
C PHE A 345 -2.18 -20.53 -23.95
N LYS A 346 -2.20 -21.80 -23.50
CA LYS A 346 -3.40 -22.41 -22.94
C LYS A 346 -3.83 -21.66 -21.69
N SER A 347 -5.14 -21.49 -21.49
CA SER A 347 -5.71 -20.80 -20.31
C SER A 347 -5.33 -21.44 -18.97
N THR A 348 -4.88 -22.70 -18.96
CA THR A 348 -4.38 -23.40 -17.78
C THR A 348 -3.00 -22.93 -17.33
N GLU A 349 -2.21 -22.34 -18.23
CA GLU A 349 -0.88 -21.83 -17.92
C GLU A 349 -1.01 -20.47 -17.24
N LYS A 350 -0.35 -20.34 -16.09
CA LYS A 350 -0.37 -19.11 -15.30
C LYS A 350 0.96 -18.39 -15.45
N TYR A 351 0.87 -17.11 -15.78
CA TYR A 351 2.00 -16.21 -15.91
C TYR A 351 1.87 -15.02 -14.96
N GLY A 352 3.00 -14.42 -14.63
CA GLY A 352 3.06 -13.19 -13.86
C GLY A 352 4.02 -12.20 -14.51
N LEU A 353 4.00 -10.96 -14.04
CA LEU A 353 5.01 -9.98 -14.31
C LEU A 353 5.97 -9.91 -13.14
N TRP A 354 7.26 -9.79 -13.43
CA TRP A 354 8.26 -9.30 -12.49
C TRP A 354 8.64 -7.88 -12.91
N CYS A 355 8.20 -6.92 -12.11
CA CYS A 355 8.44 -5.50 -12.31
C CYS A 355 9.48 -5.03 -11.31
N PHE A 356 10.57 -4.42 -11.76
CA PHE A 356 11.63 -3.96 -10.85
C PHE A 356 12.30 -2.67 -11.32
N GLY A 357 12.86 -1.92 -10.37
CA GLY A 357 13.65 -0.73 -10.66
C GLY A 357 13.98 0.11 -9.44
N TYR A 358 14.85 1.09 -9.64
CA TYR A 358 15.27 2.03 -8.61
C TYR A 358 14.30 3.20 -8.46
N ASP A 359 13.97 3.53 -7.21
CA ASP A 359 13.41 4.82 -6.83
C ASP A 359 14.52 5.82 -6.50
N PHE A 360 14.62 6.88 -7.30
CA PHE A 360 15.61 7.94 -7.15
C PHE A 360 14.99 9.26 -6.71
N ASP A 361 15.66 9.94 -5.77
CA ASP A 361 15.57 11.40 -5.62
C ASP A 361 16.83 12.03 -6.25
N ASN A 362 16.69 12.50 -7.49
CA ASN A 362 17.79 12.95 -8.33
C ASN A 362 18.86 11.86 -8.54
N MET A 363 19.96 11.92 -7.77
CA MET A 363 21.05 10.95 -7.80
C MET A 363 21.04 10.00 -6.61
N LYS A 364 20.17 10.22 -5.63
CA LYS A 364 20.10 9.42 -4.40
C LYS A 364 19.19 8.22 -4.64
N ALA A 365 19.76 7.02 -4.57
CA ALA A 365 18.98 5.78 -4.52
C ALA A 365 18.26 5.71 -3.17
N ARG A 366 16.91 5.74 -3.18
CA ARG A 366 16.12 5.56 -1.97
C ARG A 366 15.83 4.09 -1.71
N CYS A 367 15.48 3.35 -2.74
CA CYS A 367 15.13 1.94 -2.64
C CYS A 367 15.21 1.25 -4.02
N TRP A 368 15.49 -0.05 -4.02
CA TRP A 368 15.23 -0.95 -5.12
C TRP A 368 13.89 -1.64 -4.86
N TYR A 369 12.94 -1.51 -5.79
CA TYR A 369 11.62 -2.12 -5.68
C TYR A 369 11.48 -3.30 -6.63
N GLU A 370 10.79 -4.34 -6.17
CA GLU A 370 10.40 -5.51 -6.94
C GLU A 370 8.93 -5.82 -6.67
N HIS A 371 8.17 -6.09 -7.72
CA HIS A 371 6.75 -6.38 -7.65
C HIS A 371 6.41 -7.56 -8.55
N ALA A 372 5.54 -8.42 -8.05
CA ALA A 372 4.95 -9.50 -8.83
C ALA A 372 3.49 -9.16 -9.11
N PHE A 373 3.09 -9.20 -10.38
CA PHE A 373 1.69 -8.98 -10.78
C PHE A 373 1.13 -10.19 -11.54
N PRO A 374 -0.12 -10.58 -11.32
CA PRO A 374 -0.73 -11.65 -12.11
C PRO A 374 -1.00 -11.16 -13.54
N VAL A 375 -0.66 -11.98 -14.54
CA VAL A 375 -1.09 -11.78 -15.93
C VAL A 375 -2.39 -12.56 -16.12
N ILE A 376 -3.45 -11.86 -16.52
CA ILE A 376 -4.78 -12.46 -16.67
C ILE A 376 -5.14 -12.46 -18.16
N PRO A 377 -5.19 -13.64 -18.82
CA PRO A 377 -5.54 -13.76 -20.24
C PRO A 377 -6.89 -13.15 -20.60
N ALA A 378 -7.89 -13.27 -19.72
CA ALA A 378 -9.24 -12.74 -19.92
C ALA A 378 -9.30 -11.22 -20.10
N LEU A 379 -8.26 -10.47 -19.70
CA LEU A 379 -8.18 -9.02 -19.91
C LEU A 379 -7.81 -8.63 -21.35
N ALA A 380 -7.26 -9.55 -22.14
CA ALA A 380 -6.92 -9.32 -23.53
C ALA A 380 -8.02 -9.77 -24.51
N GLU A 381 -9.18 -10.23 -24.00
CA GLU A 381 -10.34 -10.57 -24.82
C GLU A 381 -10.95 -9.27 -25.41
N PRO A 382 -10.98 -9.08 -26.75
CA PRO A 382 -11.36 -7.79 -27.38
C PRO A 382 -12.76 -7.28 -27.05
N ASP A 383 -13.70 -8.19 -26.75
CA ASP A 383 -15.11 -7.87 -26.48
C ASP A 383 -15.45 -7.88 -24.97
N SER A 384 -14.44 -7.97 -24.10
CA SER A 384 -14.61 -8.07 -22.66
C SER A 384 -14.77 -6.70 -22.00
N ASP A 385 -15.83 -6.51 -21.21
CA ASP A 385 -16.03 -5.32 -20.37
C ASP A 385 -15.26 -5.39 -19.03
N LEU A 386 -14.44 -6.43 -18.81
CA LEU A 386 -13.68 -6.61 -17.58
C LEU A 386 -12.70 -5.47 -17.33
N GLU A 387 -12.05 -4.92 -18.36
CA GLU A 387 -11.16 -3.76 -18.22
C GLU A 387 -11.91 -2.56 -17.63
N ASP A 388 -13.12 -2.27 -18.12
CA ASP A 388 -13.93 -1.15 -17.65
C ASP A 388 -14.38 -1.36 -16.19
N LEU A 389 -14.78 -2.57 -15.83
CA LEU A 389 -15.20 -2.92 -14.47
C LEU A 389 -14.04 -2.88 -13.46
N ILE A 390 -12.86 -3.34 -13.86
CA ILE A 390 -11.65 -3.26 -13.03
C ILE A 390 -11.20 -1.80 -12.92
N SER A 391 -11.22 -1.04 -14.02
CA SER A 391 -10.91 0.40 -14.02
C SER A 391 -11.84 1.18 -13.10
N LEU A 392 -13.14 0.89 -13.14
CA LEU A 392 -14.14 1.44 -12.21
C LEU A 392 -13.78 1.14 -10.75
N SER A 393 -13.37 -0.09 -10.46
CA SER A 393 -13.03 -0.58 -9.12
C SER A 393 -11.72 0.00 -8.59
N LEU A 394 -10.72 0.18 -9.46
CA LEU A 394 -9.46 0.87 -9.16
C LEU A 394 -9.68 2.38 -8.91
N ALA A 395 -10.55 3.02 -9.69
CA ALA A 395 -10.94 4.40 -9.46
C ALA A 395 -11.63 4.57 -8.10
N LEU A 396 -12.53 3.65 -7.73
CA LEU A 396 -13.15 3.64 -6.41
C LEU A 396 -12.11 3.52 -5.29
N ALA A 397 -11.10 2.65 -5.45
CA ALA A 397 -10.03 2.51 -4.47
C ALA A 397 -9.20 3.81 -4.31
N LYS A 398 -8.94 4.54 -5.40
CA LYS A 398 -8.24 5.84 -5.35
C LYS A 398 -9.09 6.92 -4.66
N GLU A 399 -10.39 6.98 -4.97
CA GLU A 399 -11.34 7.89 -4.33
C GLU A 399 -11.50 7.58 -2.83
N ALA A 400 -11.59 6.30 -2.43
CA ALA A 400 -11.70 5.89 -1.04
C ALA A 400 -10.47 6.27 -0.19
N LEU A 401 -9.25 6.11 -0.73
CA LEU A 401 -8.03 6.57 -0.06
C LEU A 401 -8.03 8.10 0.13
N THR A 402 -8.57 8.85 -0.82
CA THR A 402 -8.66 10.32 -0.72
C THR A 402 -9.57 10.71 0.45
N LEU A 403 -10.72 10.05 0.60
CA LEU A 403 -11.59 10.24 1.76
C LEU A 403 -10.93 9.84 3.09
N LEU A 404 -10.16 8.75 3.10
CA LEU A 404 -9.40 8.34 4.29
C LEU A 404 -8.37 9.42 4.67
N ARG A 405 -7.61 9.98 3.72
CA ARG A 405 -6.66 11.07 3.97
C ARG A 405 -7.34 12.30 4.54
N GLU A 406 -8.48 12.70 3.96
CA GLU A 406 -9.27 13.83 4.45
C GLU A 406 -9.74 13.59 5.89
N ALA A 407 -10.26 12.40 6.19
CA ALA A 407 -10.69 12.05 7.54
C ALA A 407 -9.51 12.02 8.52
N MET A 408 -8.38 11.41 8.15
CA MET A 408 -7.17 11.34 8.97
C MET A 408 -6.60 12.71 9.33
N SER A 409 -6.77 13.72 8.46
CA SER A 409 -6.35 15.11 8.74
C SER A 409 -7.01 15.74 9.96
N ALA A 410 -8.18 15.22 10.38
CA ALA A 410 -8.87 15.60 11.62
C ALA A 410 -8.22 15.03 12.89
N ILE A 411 -7.35 14.02 12.76
CA ILE A 411 -6.65 13.35 13.86
C ILE A 411 -5.18 13.78 13.88
N ASN A 412 -4.46 13.58 12.77
CA ASN A 412 -3.04 13.88 12.64
C ASN A 412 -2.73 14.27 11.17
N ARG A 413 -1.82 15.23 10.98
CA ARG A 413 -1.41 15.72 9.65
C ARG A 413 -0.42 14.80 8.91
N GLN A 414 0.11 13.74 9.54
CA GLN A 414 1.03 12.80 8.90
C GLN A 414 0.28 11.63 8.24
N SER A 415 0.31 11.53 6.90
CA SER A 415 -0.51 10.57 6.12
C SER A 415 0.25 9.53 5.30
N SER A 416 1.56 9.65 5.12
CA SER A 416 2.29 8.82 4.14
C SER A 416 2.34 7.33 4.49
N ALA A 417 2.40 6.98 5.79
CA ALA A 417 2.36 5.59 6.24
C ALA A 417 0.99 4.93 5.97
N VAL A 418 -0.10 5.71 6.07
CA VAL A 418 -1.47 5.26 5.83
C VAL A 418 -1.66 4.88 4.36
N ASP A 419 -1.04 5.63 3.44
CA ASP A 419 -1.15 5.35 2.01
C ASP A 419 -0.52 4.01 1.63
N MET A 420 0.70 3.74 2.10
CA MET A 420 1.39 2.48 1.84
C MET A 420 0.62 1.30 2.44
N ALA A 421 0.21 1.41 3.71
CA ALA A 421 -0.58 0.39 4.38
C ALA A 421 -1.91 0.13 3.67
N TYR A 422 -2.62 1.17 3.24
CA TYR A 422 -3.88 1.03 2.50
C TYR A 422 -3.73 0.18 1.26
N TRP A 423 -2.74 0.47 0.40
CA TRP A 423 -2.54 -0.29 -0.84
C TRP A 423 -2.08 -1.72 -0.58
N GLN A 424 -1.23 -1.94 0.43
CA GLN A 424 -0.75 -3.29 0.78
C GLN A 424 -1.84 -4.14 1.42
N GLU A 425 -2.57 -3.60 2.39
CA GLU A 425 -3.56 -4.37 3.16
C GLU A 425 -4.85 -4.64 2.37
N THR A 426 -5.17 -3.83 1.36
CA THR A 426 -6.34 -4.05 0.49
C THR A 426 -6.02 -4.88 -0.76
N GLU A 427 -4.75 -5.17 -1.05
CA GLU A 427 -4.31 -5.92 -2.23
C GLU A 427 -4.87 -7.36 -2.31
N PRO A 428 -4.87 -8.17 -1.22
CA PRO A 428 -5.43 -9.52 -1.28
C PRO A 428 -6.93 -9.51 -1.63
N ALA A 429 -7.68 -8.59 -1.03
CA ALA A 429 -9.11 -8.43 -1.30
C ALA A 429 -9.38 -7.96 -2.73
N PHE A 430 -8.51 -7.12 -3.29
CA PHE A 430 -8.61 -6.70 -4.69
C PHE A 430 -8.41 -7.87 -5.65
N TYR A 431 -7.35 -8.67 -5.49
CA TYR A 431 -7.12 -9.82 -6.38
C TYR A 431 -8.16 -10.92 -6.19
N GLN A 432 -8.71 -11.11 -4.99
CA GLN A 432 -9.87 -11.96 -4.78
C GLN A 432 -11.09 -11.45 -5.57
N PHE A 433 -11.37 -10.15 -5.52
CA PHE A 433 -12.44 -9.52 -6.30
C PHE A 433 -12.23 -9.74 -7.81
N VAL A 434 -11.01 -9.53 -8.32
CA VAL A 434 -10.70 -9.72 -9.74
C VAL A 434 -10.95 -11.17 -10.18
N ASN A 435 -10.51 -12.15 -9.40
CA ASN A 435 -10.73 -13.56 -9.72
C ASN A 435 -12.23 -13.91 -9.75
N GLN A 436 -12.98 -13.46 -8.74
CA GLN A 436 -14.44 -13.65 -8.70
C GLN A 436 -15.14 -12.95 -9.86
N LEU A 437 -14.68 -11.76 -10.25
CA LEU A 437 -15.25 -11.03 -11.39
C LEU A 437 -15.01 -11.77 -12.71
N ILE A 438 -13.88 -12.46 -12.86
CA ILE A 438 -13.58 -13.29 -14.03
C ILE A 438 -14.44 -14.55 -14.05
N GLU A 439 -14.62 -15.20 -12.89
CA GLU A 439 -15.53 -16.35 -12.74
C GLU A 439 -16.98 -15.99 -13.08
N GLU A 440 -17.39 -14.78 -12.71
CA GLU A 440 -18.71 -14.20 -12.98
C GLU A 440 -18.71 -13.30 -14.23
N LYS A 441 -17.74 -13.41 -15.14
CA LYS A 441 -17.93 -12.89 -16.51
C LYS A 441 -19.22 -13.55 -17.05
N ASP A 442 -19.95 -13.09 -18.05
CA ASP A 442 -21.23 -13.73 -18.46
C ASP A 442 -22.42 -13.68 -17.44
N ASN A 443 -22.22 -13.51 -16.12
CA ASN A 443 -23.31 -13.39 -15.13
C ASN A 443 -23.42 -11.96 -14.55
N ALA A 444 -24.34 -11.15 -15.08
CA ALA A 444 -24.54 -9.76 -14.65
C ALA A 444 -24.84 -9.60 -13.14
N ASN A 445 -25.60 -10.52 -12.54
CA ASN A 445 -25.94 -10.48 -11.11
C ASN A 445 -24.72 -10.85 -10.23
N GLY A 446 -23.92 -11.82 -10.69
CA GLY A 446 -22.65 -12.18 -10.06
C GLY A 446 -21.69 -10.99 -10.06
N ARG A 447 -21.52 -10.32 -11.21
CA ARG A 447 -20.68 -9.11 -11.35
C ARG A 447 -21.09 -8.00 -10.39
N LEU A 448 -22.39 -7.68 -10.30
CA LEU A 448 -22.86 -6.65 -9.36
C LEU A 448 -22.56 -7.03 -7.91
N THR A 449 -22.70 -8.30 -7.56
CA THR A 449 -22.37 -8.82 -6.23
C THR A 449 -20.88 -8.62 -5.93
N CYS A 450 -19.99 -8.96 -6.86
CA CYS A 450 -18.55 -8.74 -6.74
C CYS A 450 -18.21 -7.25 -6.57
N LEU A 451 -18.77 -6.36 -7.41
CA LEU A 451 -18.53 -4.91 -7.34
C LEU A 451 -19.01 -4.32 -6.00
N SER A 452 -20.17 -4.76 -5.53
CA SER A 452 -20.75 -4.31 -4.26
C SER A 452 -19.93 -4.82 -3.06
N ALA A 453 -19.47 -6.08 -3.12
CA ALA A 453 -18.59 -6.64 -2.11
C ALA A 453 -17.25 -5.89 -2.03
N TRP A 454 -16.64 -5.55 -3.17
CA TRP A 454 -15.44 -4.72 -3.22
C TRP A 454 -15.65 -3.33 -2.61
N ALA A 455 -16.74 -2.64 -3.00
CA ALA A 455 -17.07 -1.34 -2.43
C ALA A 455 -17.28 -1.40 -0.90
N ASN A 456 -17.96 -2.43 -0.41
CA ASN A 456 -18.15 -2.65 1.02
C ASN A 456 -16.84 -2.97 1.74
N SER A 457 -15.95 -3.75 1.14
CA SER A 457 -14.61 -4.04 1.67
C SER A 457 -13.81 -2.76 1.88
N LEU A 458 -13.76 -1.90 0.85
CA LEU A 458 -13.10 -0.58 0.93
C LEU A 458 -13.72 0.32 2.00
N ARG A 459 -15.06 0.41 2.04
CA ARG A 459 -15.78 1.20 3.06
C ARG A 459 -15.44 0.73 4.47
N ASN A 460 -15.44 -0.58 4.70
CA ASN A 460 -15.13 -1.17 5.99
C ASN A 460 -13.67 -0.89 6.36
N TYR A 461 -12.74 -1.07 5.43
CA TYR A 461 -11.32 -0.80 5.64
C TYR A 461 -11.07 0.66 6.05
N ILE A 462 -11.51 1.65 5.24
CA ILE A 462 -11.27 3.07 5.56
C ILE A 462 -11.92 3.48 6.88
N THR A 463 -13.09 2.92 7.20
CA THR A 463 -13.78 3.19 8.47
C THR A 463 -13.01 2.63 9.65
N GLN A 464 -12.60 1.36 9.58
CA GLN A 464 -11.85 0.71 10.65
C GLN A 464 -10.48 1.36 10.84
N THR A 465 -9.79 1.74 9.76
CA THR A 465 -8.51 2.43 9.83
C THR A 465 -8.67 3.80 10.47
N PHE A 466 -9.70 4.57 10.09
CA PHE A 466 -10.00 5.83 10.76
C PHE A 466 -10.32 5.61 12.25
N ASP A 467 -11.21 4.66 12.58
CA ASP A 467 -11.66 4.39 13.94
C ASP A 467 -10.51 3.96 14.87
N LYS A 468 -9.64 3.07 14.38
CA LYS A 468 -8.42 2.64 15.11
C LYS A 468 -7.51 3.82 15.43
N ASN A 469 -7.38 4.80 14.54
CA ASN A 469 -6.53 5.97 14.77
C ASN A 469 -7.22 7.06 15.59
N ALA A 470 -8.52 7.28 15.37
CA ALA A 470 -9.30 8.32 16.03
C ALA A 470 -9.53 8.00 17.51
N PHE A 471 -9.71 6.72 17.83
CA PHE A 471 -10.12 6.24 19.14
C PHE A 471 -9.13 5.23 19.75
N ALA A 472 -7.88 5.20 19.27
CA ALA A 472 -6.86 4.27 19.77
C ALA A 472 -6.58 4.45 21.27
N ASN A 473 -6.52 5.70 21.74
CA ASN A 473 -6.11 6.02 23.10
C ASN A 473 -7.23 5.68 24.11
N PRO A 474 -7.07 4.68 24.99
CA PRO A 474 -8.06 4.35 26.01
C PRO A 474 -8.19 5.40 27.12
N ASP A 475 -7.15 6.21 27.33
CA ASP A 475 -7.12 7.24 28.36
C ASP A 475 -7.76 8.57 27.89
N GLU A 476 -8.16 8.65 26.62
CA GLU A 476 -8.83 9.83 26.08
C GLU A 476 -10.27 9.94 26.61
N ARG A 477 -10.43 10.75 27.67
CA ARG A 477 -11.74 11.05 28.28
C ARG A 477 -12.62 11.95 27.40
N ILE A 478 -12.01 12.96 26.76
CA ILE A 478 -12.71 13.93 25.91
C ILE A 478 -12.51 13.56 24.45
N ILE A 479 -13.59 13.19 23.78
CA ILE A 479 -13.55 12.90 22.34
C ILE A 479 -14.02 14.13 21.57
N ALA A 480 -13.11 14.73 20.81
CA ALA A 480 -13.40 15.95 20.06
C ALA A 480 -14.49 15.76 18.98
N GLU A 481 -15.39 16.74 18.85
CA GLU A 481 -16.46 16.78 17.82
C GLU A 481 -15.91 16.57 16.40
N ILE A 482 -14.69 17.05 16.13
CA ILE A 482 -14.06 16.95 14.82
C ILE A 482 -13.83 15.48 14.41
N LYS A 483 -13.52 14.59 15.37
CA LYS A 483 -13.34 13.15 15.11
C LYS A 483 -14.67 12.49 14.72
N ILE A 484 -15.75 12.80 15.44
CA ILE A 484 -17.10 12.29 15.14
C ILE A 484 -17.59 12.81 13.79
N SER A 485 -17.46 14.12 13.57
CA SER A 485 -17.88 14.77 12.32
C SER A 485 -17.10 14.24 11.11
N ALA A 486 -15.79 13.99 11.26
CA ALA A 486 -14.96 13.40 10.22
C ALA A 486 -15.40 11.97 9.89
N ARG A 487 -15.73 11.15 10.90
CA ARG A 487 -16.26 9.79 10.70
C ARG A 487 -17.59 9.79 9.94
N GLU A 488 -18.52 10.66 10.32
CA GLU A 488 -19.82 10.76 9.66
C GLU A 488 -19.70 11.27 8.22
N LYS A 489 -18.83 12.26 8.02
CA LYS A 489 -18.50 12.78 6.70
C LYS A 489 -17.89 11.68 5.83
N LEU A 490 -16.95 10.90 6.35
CA LEU A 490 -16.33 9.76 5.67
C LEU A 490 -17.39 8.80 5.12
N HIS A 491 -18.34 8.36 5.95
CA HIS A 491 -19.43 7.48 5.50
C HIS A 491 -20.37 8.15 4.48
N THR A 492 -20.76 9.40 4.75
CA THR A 492 -21.68 10.14 3.90
C THR A 492 -21.07 10.37 2.51
N ASP A 493 -19.81 10.75 2.45
CA ASP A 493 -19.11 11.08 1.21
C ASP A 493 -18.71 9.83 0.44
N PHE A 494 -18.38 8.72 1.12
CA PHE A 494 -18.18 7.42 0.47
C PHE A 494 -19.42 7.02 -0.35
N ASN A 495 -20.62 7.13 0.22
CA ASN A 495 -21.87 6.80 -0.49
C ASN A 495 -22.19 7.78 -1.64
N LYS A 496 -21.60 8.98 -1.64
CA LYS A 496 -21.77 9.97 -2.71
C LYS A 496 -20.78 9.81 -3.86
N LEU A 497 -19.72 9.02 -3.69
CA LEU A 497 -18.68 8.81 -4.70
C LEU A 497 -19.28 8.41 -6.04
N LYS A 498 -18.68 8.94 -7.11
CA LYS A 498 -19.17 8.73 -8.48
C LYS A 498 -19.17 7.24 -8.83
N GLN A 499 -18.11 6.52 -8.47
CA GLN A 499 -18.00 5.11 -8.81
C GLN A 499 -19.00 4.25 -8.02
N VAL A 500 -19.27 4.58 -6.75
CA VAL A 500 -20.32 3.90 -5.96
C VAL A 500 -21.70 4.05 -6.61
N LYS A 501 -22.04 5.26 -7.07
CA LYS A 501 -23.30 5.48 -7.81
C LYS A 501 -23.37 4.69 -9.12
N LYS A 502 -22.25 4.58 -9.85
CA LYS A 502 -22.18 3.74 -11.06
C LYS A 502 -22.40 2.27 -10.76
N ILE A 503 -21.76 1.74 -9.70
CA ILE A 503 -21.95 0.35 -9.27
C ILE A 503 -23.42 0.09 -8.93
N LYS A 504 -24.07 0.99 -8.18
CA LYS A 504 -25.51 0.88 -7.85
C LYS A 504 -26.43 0.90 -9.07
N ASN A 505 -26.03 1.62 -10.11
CA ASN A 505 -26.79 1.75 -11.36
C ASN A 505 -26.33 0.76 -12.45
N TYR A 506 -25.50 -0.23 -12.11
CA TYR A 506 -25.05 -1.24 -13.07
C TYR A 506 -26.28 -2.03 -13.58
N PRO A 507 -26.42 -2.24 -14.91
CA PRO A 507 -27.61 -2.83 -15.49
C PRO A 507 -27.83 -4.26 -14.99
N VAL A 508 -28.99 -4.50 -14.39
CA VAL A 508 -29.40 -5.80 -13.85
C VAL A 508 -30.78 -6.18 -14.41
N VAL A 509 -30.93 -7.44 -14.83
CA VAL A 509 -32.24 -8.09 -14.91
C VAL A 509 -32.66 -8.39 -13.48
N LEU A 510 -33.62 -7.58 -13.00
CA LEU A 510 -34.20 -7.55 -11.65
C LEU A 510 -34.08 -8.87 -10.87
N LEU A 511 -33.27 -8.84 -9.81
CA LEU A 511 -33.71 -9.34 -8.52
C LEU A 511 -33.53 -8.23 -7.49
N ALA A 512 -34.62 -7.50 -7.31
CA ALA A 512 -34.83 -6.71 -6.11
C ALA A 512 -34.71 -7.64 -4.90
N ASN A 513 -33.72 -7.35 -4.04
CA ASN A 513 -33.73 -7.48 -2.58
C ASN A 513 -32.33 -7.81 -2.04
N MET A 514 -31.43 -6.84 -2.12
CA MET A 514 -30.33 -6.71 -1.15
C MET A 514 -30.03 -5.22 -0.91
N GLU A 515 -31.05 -4.45 -0.54
CA GLU A 515 -30.83 -3.21 0.19
C GLU A 515 -31.61 -3.23 1.51
N ASN A 516 -30.92 -2.76 2.54
CA ASN A 516 -31.30 -2.58 3.95
C ASN A 516 -30.93 -3.74 4.87
N ASN A 517 -29.68 -3.73 5.33
CA ASN A 517 -29.32 -4.07 6.72
C ASN A 517 -27.91 -3.56 7.10
N MET A 518 -27.54 -2.35 6.67
CA MET A 518 -26.31 -1.68 7.15
C MET A 518 -26.49 -0.17 7.37
N SER A 519 -27.73 0.27 7.61
CA SER A 519 -28.02 1.59 8.16
C SER A 519 -28.57 1.42 9.58
N ASP A 520 -27.95 2.15 10.52
CA ASP A 520 -28.46 2.46 11.87
C ASP A 520 -28.42 1.42 12.99
N ASP A 521 -27.67 0.31 12.84
CA ASP A 521 -27.54 -0.66 13.96
C ASP A 521 -26.46 -0.29 15.00
N PHE A 522 -25.78 0.85 14.83
CA PHE A 522 -24.76 1.34 15.77
C PHE A 522 -25.28 2.18 16.93
N ILE A 523 -26.61 2.37 17.08
CA ILE A 523 -27.18 3.25 18.12
C ILE A 523 -28.08 2.51 19.13
N LYS A 524 -28.19 1.18 19.09
CA LYS A 524 -29.11 0.45 20.00
C LYS A 524 -28.56 -0.80 20.71
N LYS A 525 -27.25 -0.97 20.83
CA LYS A 525 -26.69 -2.04 21.67
C LYS A 525 -26.36 -1.50 23.06
N GLN A 526 -27.20 -1.82 24.05
CA GLN A 526 -26.82 -1.61 25.46
C GLN A 526 -25.65 -2.54 25.81
N ILE A 527 -24.72 -2.06 26.65
CA ILE A 527 -23.45 -2.76 26.89
C ILE A 527 -23.52 -3.59 28.17
N ILE A 528 -24.15 -3.06 29.23
CA ILE A 528 -24.18 -3.70 30.55
C ILE A 528 -25.60 -4.11 30.94
N LEU A 529 -26.58 -3.22 30.73
CA LEU A 529 -27.95 -3.45 31.18
C LEU A 529 -28.83 -4.06 30.07
N ASN A 530 -29.86 -4.81 30.48
CA ASN A 530 -30.81 -5.47 29.58
C ASN A 530 -32.26 -4.98 29.78
N GLU A 531 -33.21 -5.51 29.01
CA GLU A 531 -34.61 -5.08 29.06
C GLU A 531 -35.29 -5.36 30.42
N SER A 532 -34.85 -6.36 31.20
CA SER A 532 -35.36 -6.57 32.56
C SER A 532 -34.98 -5.40 33.48
N HIS A 533 -33.74 -4.92 33.39
CA HIS A 533 -33.30 -3.75 34.16
C HIS A 533 -34.07 -2.48 33.76
N LYS A 534 -34.36 -2.31 32.47
CA LYS A 534 -35.21 -1.21 31.98
C LYS A 534 -36.59 -1.23 32.63
N LYS A 535 -37.20 -2.41 32.76
CA LYS A 535 -38.48 -2.58 33.47
C LYS A 535 -38.34 -2.16 34.94
N CYS A 536 -37.30 -2.63 35.64
CA CYS A 536 -37.03 -2.25 37.03
C CYS A 536 -36.88 -0.73 37.20
N ILE A 537 -36.13 -0.06 36.31
CA ILE A 537 -35.96 1.41 36.34
C ILE A 537 -37.30 2.12 36.15
N ASN A 538 -38.10 1.68 35.19
CA ASN A 538 -39.37 2.32 34.87
C ASN A 538 -40.37 2.21 36.03
N GLU A 539 -40.50 1.01 36.60
CA GLU A 539 -41.39 0.75 37.73
C GLU A 539 -40.95 1.50 38.98
N TRP A 540 -39.65 1.48 39.30
CA TRP A 540 -39.10 2.22 40.44
C TRP A 540 -39.26 3.74 40.27
N PHE A 541 -39.00 4.26 39.07
CA PHE A 541 -39.14 5.70 38.83
C PHE A 541 -40.61 6.14 38.88
N ALA A 542 -41.55 5.30 38.41
CA ALA A 542 -42.99 5.53 38.53
C ALA A 542 -43.43 5.53 40.00
N LEU A 543 -42.96 4.56 40.80
CA LEU A 543 -43.16 4.51 42.25
C LEU A 543 -42.79 5.85 42.89
N LEU A 544 -41.64 6.43 42.53
CA LEU A 544 -41.17 7.71 43.08
C LEU A 544 -42.02 8.94 42.71
N GLN A 545 -42.98 8.81 41.78
CA GLN A 545 -43.92 9.90 41.44
C GLN A 545 -45.23 9.83 42.24
N GLU A 546 -45.53 8.69 42.87
CA GLU A 546 -46.83 8.44 43.50
C GLU A 546 -46.79 8.54 45.02
N ARG A 547 -47.89 8.99 45.62
CA ARG A 547 -48.03 9.11 47.09
C ARG A 547 -48.23 7.76 47.78
N SER A 548 -48.81 6.78 47.07
CA SER A 548 -49.05 5.42 47.54
C SER A 548 -49.02 4.49 46.35
N CYS A 549 -48.07 3.57 46.32
CA CYS A 549 -47.88 2.62 45.23
C CYS A 549 -47.43 1.26 45.77
N ILE A 550 -47.69 0.20 45.02
CA ILE A 550 -47.29 -1.17 45.38
C ILE A 550 -46.08 -1.55 44.52
N PHE A 551 -44.99 -1.94 45.16
CA PHE A 551 -43.80 -2.48 44.49
C PHE A 551 -43.39 -3.78 45.19
N ASN A 552 -43.22 -4.86 44.44
CA ASN A 552 -42.94 -6.20 44.98
C ASN A 552 -43.86 -6.61 46.16
N GLY A 553 -45.17 -6.28 46.07
CA GLY A 553 -46.17 -6.68 47.07
C GLY A 553 -46.21 -5.85 48.36
N LYS A 554 -45.40 -4.80 48.49
CA LYS A 554 -45.41 -3.86 49.65
C LYS A 554 -45.85 -2.46 49.22
N ILE A 555 -46.56 -1.76 50.12
CA ILE A 555 -47.03 -0.39 49.89
C ILE A 555 -45.93 0.60 50.33
N TYR A 556 -45.55 1.49 49.42
CA TYR A 556 -44.57 2.55 49.68
C TYR A 556 -45.16 3.93 49.42
N ASN A 557 -44.68 4.92 50.18
CA ASN A 557 -44.90 6.34 49.88
C ASN A 557 -43.73 6.86 49.04
N GLY A 558 -43.88 6.78 47.72
CA GLY A 558 -42.81 7.13 46.78
C GLY A 558 -42.38 8.59 46.84
N LEU A 559 -43.31 9.52 47.11
CA LEU A 559 -42.97 10.94 47.31
C LEU A 559 -42.08 11.16 48.55
N LYS A 560 -42.30 10.39 49.63
CA LYS A 560 -41.43 10.41 50.82
C LYS A 560 -40.03 9.89 50.48
N LEU A 561 -39.95 8.72 49.82
CA LEU A 561 -38.68 8.11 49.40
C LEU A 561 -37.87 9.07 48.51
N ARG A 562 -38.52 9.73 47.55
CA ARG A 562 -37.87 10.71 46.68
C ARG A 562 -37.37 11.94 47.44
N ALA A 563 -38.10 12.40 48.47
CA ALA A 563 -37.68 13.52 49.31
C ALA A 563 -36.52 13.16 50.25
N GLU A 564 -36.43 11.91 50.69
CA GLU A 564 -35.28 11.39 51.45
C GLU A 564 -34.01 11.40 50.61
N PHE A 565 -34.06 10.88 49.37
CA PHE A 565 -32.92 10.95 48.47
C PHE A 565 -32.44 12.38 48.17
N ARG A 566 -33.35 13.33 48.03
CA ARG A 566 -32.99 14.74 47.77
C ARG A 566 -32.32 15.42 48.96
N ARG A 567 -32.48 14.89 50.17
CA ARG A 567 -31.88 15.40 51.40
C ARG A 567 -30.54 14.76 51.73
N ALA A 568 -30.18 13.66 51.07
CA ALA A 568 -28.89 13.00 51.26
C ALA A 568 -27.73 13.94 50.85
N SER A 569 -26.74 14.08 51.73
CA SER A 569 -25.55 14.92 51.54
C SER A 569 -24.43 14.22 50.78
N SER A 570 -24.45 12.88 50.72
CA SER A 570 -23.39 12.04 50.15
C SER A 570 -23.96 10.83 49.41
N LEU A 571 -23.14 10.19 48.57
CA LEU A 571 -23.52 8.93 47.88
C LEU A 571 -23.76 7.79 48.88
N ASP A 572 -23.02 7.74 49.99
CA ASP A 572 -23.23 6.72 51.01
C ASP A 572 -24.58 6.88 51.73
N GLU A 573 -24.99 8.13 52.01
CA GLU A 573 -26.32 8.39 52.56
C GLU A 573 -27.45 7.99 51.60
N VAL A 574 -27.24 8.11 50.28
CA VAL A 574 -28.19 7.61 49.27
C VAL A 574 -28.34 6.10 49.38
N ARG A 575 -27.23 5.37 49.57
CA ARG A 575 -27.22 3.91 49.73
C ARG A 575 -27.90 3.43 51.02
N CYS A 576 -27.93 4.27 52.06
CA CYS A 576 -28.64 3.95 53.31
C CYS A 576 -30.16 4.11 53.24
N GLN A 577 -30.72 4.70 52.18
CA GLN A 577 -32.17 4.91 52.09
C GLN A 577 -32.91 3.63 51.67
N GLU A 578 -34.11 3.42 52.22
CA GLU A 578 -34.98 2.27 51.89
C GLU A 578 -35.26 2.20 50.37
N GLY A 579 -35.48 3.36 49.73
CA GLY A 579 -35.75 3.44 48.30
C GLY A 579 -34.62 2.90 47.41
N TYR A 580 -33.37 2.86 47.91
CA TYR A 580 -32.22 2.36 47.15
C TYR A 580 -32.28 0.84 47.11
N TRP A 581 -32.48 0.19 48.25
CA TRP A 581 -32.54 -1.26 48.37
C TRP A 581 -33.74 -1.85 47.62
N ILE A 582 -34.87 -1.13 47.56
CA ILE A 582 -36.00 -1.51 46.69
C ILE A 582 -35.56 -1.70 45.23
N LEU A 583 -34.72 -0.79 44.72
CA LEU A 583 -34.20 -0.89 43.36
C LEU A 583 -33.08 -1.94 43.26
N ALA A 584 -32.18 -1.99 44.24
CA ALA A 584 -31.03 -2.90 44.25
C ALA A 584 -31.48 -4.38 44.26
N ASP A 585 -32.44 -4.73 45.12
CA ASP A 585 -33.00 -6.08 45.20
C ASP A 585 -33.62 -6.52 43.87
N ALA A 586 -34.28 -5.59 43.17
CA ALA A 586 -34.84 -5.84 41.85
C ALA A 586 -33.74 -5.93 40.78
N PHE A 587 -32.74 -5.05 40.81
CA PHE A 587 -31.63 -5.01 39.85
C PHE A 587 -30.76 -6.26 39.88
N PHE A 588 -30.40 -6.73 41.08
CA PHE A 588 -29.47 -7.84 41.29
C PHE A 588 -30.18 -9.19 41.52
N ALA A 589 -31.48 -9.26 41.29
CA ALA A 589 -32.21 -10.52 41.27
C ALA A 589 -31.56 -11.50 40.28
N LYS A 590 -31.40 -12.76 40.68
CA LYS A 590 -30.69 -13.79 39.90
C LYS A 590 -31.17 -13.90 38.45
N ASP A 591 -32.46 -13.69 38.22
CA ASP A 591 -33.09 -13.80 36.90
C ASP A 591 -32.75 -12.62 35.95
N ASN A 592 -32.16 -11.54 36.47
CA ASN A 592 -31.82 -10.34 35.70
C ASN A 592 -30.39 -10.35 35.15
N GLY A 593 -29.53 -11.28 35.59
CA GLY A 593 -28.24 -11.58 34.96
C GLY A 593 -27.11 -10.58 35.18
N LEU A 594 -27.24 -9.63 36.11
CA LEU A 594 -26.16 -8.71 36.51
C LEU A 594 -25.57 -9.14 37.85
N ALA A 595 -24.24 -9.33 37.91
CA ALA A 595 -23.56 -9.75 39.13
C ALA A 595 -23.68 -8.70 40.24
N GLU A 596 -23.91 -9.09 41.49
CA GLU A 596 -23.89 -8.17 42.63
C GLU A 596 -22.45 -7.98 43.10
N ASN A 597 -21.90 -6.78 42.95
CA ASN A 597 -20.53 -6.45 43.38
C ASN A 597 -20.42 -4.95 43.75
N THR A 598 -19.29 -4.57 44.36
CA THR A 598 -19.06 -3.19 44.84
C THR A 598 -19.14 -2.15 43.71
N VAL A 599 -18.61 -2.46 42.53
CA VAL A 599 -18.60 -1.56 41.36
C VAL A 599 -20.03 -1.28 40.88
N HIS A 600 -20.86 -2.32 40.78
CA HIS A 600 -22.26 -2.18 40.38
C HIS A 600 -23.10 -1.48 41.45
N HIS A 601 -22.83 -1.69 42.74
CA HIS A 601 -23.49 -0.91 43.79
C HIS A 601 -23.10 0.57 43.73
N GLN A 602 -21.84 0.90 43.45
CA GLN A 602 -21.36 2.26 43.24
C GLN A 602 -22.08 2.92 42.05
N ALA A 603 -22.16 2.23 40.91
CA ALA A 603 -22.91 2.68 39.73
C ALA A 603 -24.40 2.89 40.01
N LEU A 604 -25.05 1.94 40.70
CA LEU A 604 -26.46 2.06 41.07
C LEU A 604 -26.69 3.26 42.01
N THR A 605 -25.75 3.50 42.93
CA THR A 605 -25.83 4.64 43.88
C THR A 605 -25.76 5.97 43.13
N LEU A 606 -24.81 6.10 42.20
CA LEU A 606 -24.70 7.26 41.31
C LEU A 606 -25.96 7.44 40.47
N PHE A 607 -26.49 6.36 39.89
CA PHE A 607 -27.73 6.41 39.12
C PHE A 607 -28.90 6.92 39.96
N VAL A 608 -29.12 6.38 41.16
CA VAL A 608 -30.22 6.80 42.05
C VAL A 608 -30.06 8.27 42.45
N ALA A 609 -28.85 8.69 42.84
CA ALA A 609 -28.55 10.07 43.23
C ALA A 609 -28.87 11.08 42.10
N VAL A 610 -28.69 10.66 40.85
CA VAL A 610 -28.89 11.49 39.66
C VAL A 610 -30.35 11.42 39.16
N ALA A 611 -30.94 10.23 39.07
CA ALA A 611 -32.25 9.97 38.47
C ALA A 611 -33.42 10.66 39.21
N ILE A 612 -33.31 10.84 40.53
CA ILE A 612 -34.35 11.51 41.35
C ILE A 612 -34.64 12.96 40.94
N TYR A 613 -33.74 13.60 40.19
CA TYR A 613 -33.91 14.96 39.67
C TYR A 613 -34.61 15.01 38.30
N ALA A 614 -34.79 13.88 37.61
CA ALA A 614 -35.54 13.83 36.36
C ALA A 614 -37.03 14.09 36.61
N LYS A 615 -37.68 14.94 35.79
CA LYS A 615 -39.14 15.18 35.91
C LYS A 615 -39.99 14.13 35.21
N ALA A 616 -39.47 13.51 34.16
CA ALA A 616 -40.13 12.46 33.37
C ALA A 616 -39.07 11.52 32.77
N ASN A 617 -39.48 10.29 32.48
CA ASN A 617 -38.67 9.34 31.72
C ASN A 617 -39.01 9.47 30.22
N ASN A 618 -38.00 9.64 29.37
CA ASN A 618 -38.16 9.83 27.93
C ASN A 618 -37.25 8.85 27.17
N SER A 619 -37.83 7.80 26.59
CA SER A 619 -37.09 6.74 25.90
C SER A 619 -36.85 6.99 24.39
N ASN A 620 -37.13 8.19 23.87
CA ASN A 620 -37.12 8.44 22.43
C ASN A 620 -35.72 8.49 21.80
N ALA A 621 -34.72 8.88 22.58
CA ALA A 621 -33.31 8.96 22.17
C ALA A 621 -32.40 8.61 23.35
N SER A 622 -31.10 8.41 23.11
CA SER A 622 -30.15 8.15 24.20
C SER A 622 -29.98 9.38 25.10
N PHE A 623 -29.49 9.18 26.32
CA PHE A 623 -29.30 10.28 27.27
C PHE A 623 -28.37 11.37 26.69
N ALA A 624 -27.21 10.99 26.13
CA ALA A 624 -26.26 11.93 25.56
C ALA A 624 -26.84 12.67 24.34
N SER A 625 -27.60 11.99 23.47
CA SER A 625 -28.32 12.59 22.35
C SER A 625 -29.35 13.64 22.80
N GLN A 626 -30.06 13.37 23.89
CA GLN A 626 -31.03 14.31 24.46
C GLN A 626 -30.37 15.59 25.00
N LEU A 627 -29.10 15.55 25.41
CA LEU A 627 -28.38 16.72 25.88
C LEU A 627 -28.00 17.68 24.74
N SER A 628 -27.86 17.20 23.51
CA SER A 628 -27.57 18.03 22.34
C SER A 628 -28.81 18.57 21.62
N GLU A 629 -30.02 18.17 22.02
CA GLU A 629 -31.26 18.77 21.51
C GLU A 629 -31.32 20.28 21.78
N LYS A 630 -31.88 21.04 20.83
CA LYS A 630 -32.08 22.49 20.98
C LYS A 630 -33.23 22.79 21.94
N VAL A 631 -33.07 23.83 22.74
CA VAL A 631 -34.17 24.39 23.54
C VAL A 631 -35.23 24.97 22.59
N ARG A 632 -36.53 24.72 22.84
CA ARG A 632 -37.62 25.22 21.99
C ARG A 632 -37.50 26.74 21.79
N GLY A 633 -37.37 27.17 20.53
CA GLY A 633 -37.27 28.59 20.14
C GLY A 633 -35.89 29.22 20.37
N GLY A 634 -34.85 28.45 20.69
CA GLY A 634 -33.48 28.93 20.90
C GLY A 634 -32.45 28.29 19.98
N GLU A 635 -31.31 28.97 19.80
CA GLU A 635 -30.18 28.46 19.00
C GLU A 635 -29.25 27.52 19.79
N HIS A 636 -29.44 27.40 21.11
CA HIS A 636 -28.55 26.66 22.00
C HIS A 636 -29.08 25.27 22.37
N ASN A 637 -28.17 24.31 22.48
CA ASN A 637 -28.41 22.97 23.00
C ASN A 637 -28.77 23.01 24.50
N PHE A 638 -29.49 22.00 25.02
CA PHE A 638 -29.77 21.87 26.46
C PHE A 638 -28.49 21.89 27.30
N LEU A 639 -27.46 21.14 26.88
CA LEU A 639 -26.12 21.25 27.41
C LEU A 639 -25.22 21.84 26.32
N SER A 640 -24.44 22.86 26.63
CA SER A 640 -23.47 23.42 25.67
C SER A 640 -22.27 22.48 25.49
N LYS A 641 -21.59 22.56 24.34
CA LYS A 641 -20.41 21.72 24.04
C LYS A 641 -19.32 21.80 25.13
N PRO A 642 -18.92 22.99 25.64
CA PRO A 642 -17.91 23.05 26.69
C PRO A 642 -18.37 22.40 28.01
N ASN A 643 -19.66 22.49 28.34
CA ASN A 643 -20.20 21.84 29.54
C ASN A 643 -20.31 20.33 29.38
N PHE A 644 -20.52 19.84 28.15
CA PHE A 644 -20.48 18.41 27.82
C PHE A 644 -19.05 17.86 27.90
N GLU A 645 -18.06 18.57 27.36
CA GLU A 645 -16.64 18.21 27.48
C GLU A 645 -16.20 18.16 28.95
N GLN A 646 -16.66 19.11 29.77
CA GLN A 646 -16.46 19.05 31.22
C GLN A 646 -17.14 17.81 31.82
N LEU A 647 -18.36 17.47 31.42
CA LEU A 647 -19.02 16.25 31.90
C LEU A 647 -18.21 14.99 31.56
N GLN A 648 -17.63 14.90 30.35
CA GLN A 648 -16.74 13.79 29.96
C GLN A 648 -15.42 13.77 30.74
N ALA A 649 -14.88 14.95 31.07
CA ALA A 649 -13.62 15.11 31.81
C ALA A 649 -13.74 14.86 33.31
N SER A 650 -14.86 14.30 33.80
CA SER A 650 -15.03 14.04 35.23
C SER A 650 -14.07 12.93 35.70
N GLU A 651 -13.37 13.18 36.79
CA GLU A 651 -12.37 12.25 37.36
C GLU A 651 -12.87 11.55 38.62
N THR A 652 -13.87 12.14 39.29
CA THR A 652 -14.42 11.61 40.55
C THR A 652 -15.92 11.38 40.45
N ASP A 653 -16.43 10.42 41.22
CA ASP A 653 -17.84 10.11 41.36
C ASP A 653 -18.68 11.35 41.70
N GLU A 654 -18.20 12.17 42.65
CA GLU A 654 -18.90 13.37 43.10
C GLU A 654 -18.98 14.44 42.00
N GLU A 655 -17.89 14.63 41.25
CA GLU A 655 -17.85 15.56 40.12
C GLU A 655 -18.80 15.10 39.01
N PHE A 656 -18.73 13.83 38.65
CA PHE A 656 -19.60 13.22 37.64
C PHE A 656 -21.07 13.32 38.03
N CYS A 657 -21.41 12.92 39.26
CA CYS A 657 -22.74 13.04 39.84
C CYS A 657 -23.27 14.48 39.79
N ARG A 658 -22.47 15.46 40.24
CA ARG A 658 -22.86 16.88 40.26
C ARG A 658 -23.13 17.42 38.85
N ARG A 659 -22.27 17.09 37.89
CA ARG A 659 -22.42 17.50 36.49
C ARG A 659 -23.63 16.84 35.82
N LEU A 660 -23.90 15.56 36.10
CA LEU A 660 -25.10 14.85 35.63
C LEU A 660 -26.38 15.45 36.20
N ILE A 661 -26.43 15.74 37.51
CA ILE A 661 -27.59 16.39 38.14
C ILE A 661 -27.88 17.73 37.45
N ARG A 662 -26.85 18.52 37.15
CA ARG A 662 -26.99 19.79 36.41
C ARG A 662 -27.56 19.54 35.00
N ALA A 663 -27.03 18.57 34.27
CA ALA A 663 -27.50 18.21 32.93
C ALA A 663 -28.97 17.77 32.91
N ILE A 664 -29.41 16.95 33.86
CA ILE A 664 -30.80 16.50 33.98
C ILE A 664 -31.74 17.65 34.34
N LYS A 665 -31.33 18.53 35.27
CA LYS A 665 -32.14 19.69 35.65
C LYS A 665 -32.39 20.63 34.47
N LEU A 666 -31.42 20.78 33.55
CA LEU A 666 -31.56 21.61 32.34
C LEU A 666 -32.67 21.11 31.39
N ARG A 667 -32.87 19.79 31.31
CA ARG A 667 -33.93 19.19 30.47
C ARG A 667 -35.34 19.44 31.02
N GLY A 668 -35.47 19.65 32.32
CA GLY A 668 -36.74 20.02 32.96
C GLY A 668 -37.87 19.05 32.60
N ALA A 669 -38.98 19.59 32.09
CA ALA A 669 -40.20 18.82 31.79
C ALA A 669 -40.05 17.85 30.59
N ASN A 670 -39.05 18.03 29.73
CA ASN A 670 -38.82 17.15 28.58
C ASN A 670 -38.32 15.75 29.00
N GLY A 671 -37.91 15.61 30.26
CA GLY A 671 -37.40 14.36 30.81
C GLY A 671 -36.07 13.92 30.20
N VAL A 672 -35.61 12.77 30.67
CA VAL A 672 -34.38 12.11 30.19
C VAL A 672 -34.59 10.60 30.07
N ASN A 673 -33.82 9.94 29.22
CA ASN A 673 -33.83 8.49 29.09
C ASN A 673 -33.11 7.85 30.26
N LEU A 674 -33.88 7.40 31.27
CA LEU A 674 -33.31 6.86 32.49
C LEU A 674 -32.58 5.53 32.28
N PHE A 675 -33.03 4.71 31.33
CA PHE A 675 -32.36 3.45 31.01
C PHE A 675 -31.02 3.67 30.32
N SER A 676 -30.98 4.56 29.32
CA SER A 676 -29.72 4.95 28.67
C SER A 676 -28.76 5.63 29.64
N LEU A 677 -29.28 6.48 30.54
CA LEU A 677 -28.48 7.09 31.60
C LEU A 677 -27.88 6.05 32.55
N ALA A 678 -28.68 5.06 32.98
CA ALA A 678 -28.19 3.99 33.83
C ALA A 678 -27.07 3.19 33.14
N ASP A 679 -27.28 2.72 31.90
CA ASP A 679 -26.25 1.96 31.16
C ASP A 679 -24.94 2.77 31.03
N SER A 680 -25.04 4.09 30.77
CA SER A 680 -23.88 4.98 30.73
C SER A 680 -23.17 5.18 32.08
N ILE A 681 -23.92 5.30 33.18
CA ILE A 681 -23.31 5.43 34.52
C ILE A 681 -22.60 4.13 34.91
N PHE A 682 -23.23 2.98 34.67
CA PHE A 682 -22.61 1.67 34.92
C PHE A 682 -21.32 1.52 34.12
N LEU A 683 -21.34 1.92 32.85
CA LEU A 683 -20.16 1.86 32.01
C LEU A 683 -19.06 2.83 32.44
N TRP A 684 -19.41 4.06 32.83
CA TRP A 684 -18.43 5.04 33.31
C TRP A 684 -17.75 4.58 34.61
N VAL A 685 -18.52 4.02 35.55
CA VAL A 685 -17.96 3.50 36.81
C VAL A 685 -17.08 2.28 36.57
N GLN A 686 -17.47 1.38 35.65
CA GLN A 686 -16.62 0.26 35.26
C GLN A 686 -15.31 0.74 34.60
N ASP A 687 -15.39 1.67 33.65
CA ASP A 687 -14.22 2.26 32.99
C ASP A 687 -13.27 2.94 34.01
N GLU A 688 -13.80 3.59 35.04
CA GLU A 688 -12.98 4.22 36.08
C GLU A 688 -12.39 3.21 37.06
N HIS A 689 -13.15 2.18 37.43
CA HIS A 689 -12.63 1.08 38.24
C HIS A 689 -11.46 0.38 37.55
N ASP A 690 -11.62 0.04 36.27
CA ASP A 690 -10.60 -0.63 35.48
C ASP A 690 -9.33 0.23 35.37
N ARG A 691 -9.47 1.56 35.17
CA ARG A 691 -8.36 2.51 35.20
C ARG A 691 -7.62 2.51 36.54
N LEU A 692 -8.35 2.62 37.65
CA LEU A 692 -7.76 2.64 39.00
C LEU A 692 -7.02 1.33 39.33
N GLN A 693 -7.48 0.21 38.78
CA GLN A 693 -6.85 -1.11 38.95
C GLN A 693 -5.76 -1.42 37.91
N ASN A 694 -5.43 -0.50 37.00
CA ASN A 694 -4.53 -0.73 35.86
C ASN A 694 -4.92 -1.94 35.00
N LEU A 695 -6.23 -2.21 34.87
CA LEU A 695 -6.75 -3.24 33.99
C LEU A 695 -6.78 -2.73 32.54
N PRO A 696 -6.61 -3.63 31.54
CA PRO A 696 -6.67 -3.22 30.14
C PRO A 696 -8.08 -2.73 29.79
N ALA A 697 -8.15 -1.54 29.20
CA ALA A 697 -9.41 -1.00 28.70
C ALA A 697 -10.01 -1.89 27.60
N ASN A 698 -11.31 -1.72 27.37
CA ASN A 698 -11.99 -2.47 26.31
C ASN A 698 -11.32 -2.25 24.95
N PRO A 699 -10.91 -3.32 24.24
CA PRO A 699 -10.25 -3.19 22.94
C PRO A 699 -11.18 -2.63 21.87
N ASP A 700 -12.50 -2.73 22.05
CA ASP A 700 -13.48 -2.08 21.20
C ASP A 700 -13.76 -0.65 21.71
N PRO A 701 -13.29 0.40 20.99
CA PRO A 701 -13.44 1.77 21.44
C PRO A 701 -14.91 2.21 21.58
N PHE A 702 -15.82 1.59 20.80
CA PHE A 702 -17.25 1.88 20.81
C PHE A 702 -17.99 1.29 21.99
N LYS A 703 -17.33 0.45 22.80
CA LYS A 703 -17.85 -0.03 24.08
C LYS A 703 -17.47 0.84 25.26
N ARG A 704 -16.61 1.85 25.08
CA ARG A 704 -16.19 2.78 26.14
C ARG A 704 -17.17 3.94 26.26
N ASN A 705 -17.41 4.45 27.47
CA ASN A 705 -18.43 5.47 27.69
C ASN A 705 -18.10 6.79 26.95
N SER A 706 -16.82 7.20 26.94
CA SER A 706 -16.37 8.46 26.32
C SER A 706 -16.71 8.56 24.83
N VAL A 707 -16.46 7.49 24.06
CA VAL A 707 -16.72 7.42 22.62
C VAL A 707 -18.22 7.37 22.33
N ARG A 708 -18.97 6.52 23.06
CA ARG A 708 -20.43 6.41 22.90
C ARG A 708 -21.13 7.74 23.14
N TRP A 709 -20.79 8.41 24.24
CA TRP A 709 -21.35 9.71 24.57
C TRP A 709 -21.03 10.76 23.51
N ALA A 710 -19.80 10.80 23.02
CA ALA A 710 -19.43 11.75 21.97
C ALA A 710 -20.18 11.47 20.66
N MET A 711 -20.30 10.21 20.24
CA MET A 711 -21.12 9.84 19.09
C MET A 711 -22.56 10.31 19.28
N ASP A 712 -23.22 9.87 20.35
CA ASP A 712 -24.61 10.21 20.62
C ASP A 712 -24.86 11.72 20.70
N TYR A 713 -23.94 12.47 21.33
CA TYR A 713 -24.09 13.90 21.53
C TYR A 713 -23.81 14.70 20.24
N TYR A 714 -22.77 14.35 19.47
CA TYR A 714 -22.37 15.11 18.28
C TYR A 714 -23.08 14.67 16.98
N SER A 715 -23.59 13.43 16.90
CA SER A 715 -24.24 12.86 15.70
C SER A 715 -25.68 13.34 15.44
N THR A 716 -26.33 13.99 16.40
CA THR A 716 -27.75 14.41 16.33
C THR A 716 -28.04 15.55 15.37
N LYS A 717 -27.06 16.05 14.60
CA LYS A 717 -27.27 17.12 13.61
C LYS A 717 -28.23 16.76 12.47
N LYS A 718 -28.80 15.55 12.40
CA LYS A 718 -29.70 15.10 11.33
C LYS A 718 -31.18 14.88 11.71
N THR A 719 -31.59 15.00 12.97
CA THR A 719 -33.00 14.77 13.38
C THR A 719 -33.87 16.03 13.44
N SER A 720 -33.38 17.20 13.06
CA SER A 720 -34.24 18.36 12.79
C SER A 720 -34.62 18.42 11.31
N LYS A 721 -35.50 17.52 10.87
CA LYS A 721 -36.46 17.92 9.82
C LYS A 721 -37.59 18.63 10.56
N GLU A 722 -37.62 19.95 10.40
CA GLU A 722 -38.86 20.73 10.57
C GLU A 722 -39.95 20.21 9.62
#